data_AF-A0A7V2V0L1-F1
#
_entry.id   AF-A0A7V2V0L1-F1
#
_cell.length_a   1.000
_cell.length_b   1.000
_cell.length_c   1.000
_cell.angle_alpha   90.00
_cell.angle_beta   90.00
_cell.angle_gamma   90.00
#
_symmetry.space_group_name_H-M   'P 1'
#
loop_
_entity.id
_entity.type
_entity.pdbx_description
1 polymer ?
#
loop_
_entity_poly.entity_id
_entity_poly.type
_entity_poly.pdbx_seq_one_letter_code
_entity_poly.pdbx_strand_id
1 'polypeptide(L)'
;MKRYPRTRRQTAALALLAGLAVLLSPGSARGAEPEGPRKALPLPGDVWEVDGRVAFVMLPPAESRLANRPAPWVWYAPVLPGLPEARERWMFERFLAAGIAVAGVDVGESFGNPQGRAHFTAFYRELVERRGFSRKPCLLARSRGGLMLYNWAAEHPESVAGLAGIYPVCDMRSWPGLDKACGAYGLTAAQLEAQLPQHNPIDRLAPLARAGVPLFHIHGDADTLVPLDANSAALAGRYRELGGSIRLRIPPGQGHNVWDGFFRCQELVEFVIARASPAAEREPSPALFRTPPLEARPGAFWAWMNGDVDLAQITRELEAMKDKGMSGAEIWDVGVIRRIPEEPIPAGPPFLGPESLKAIAHAIEQADRLGLHLGMVASSSWNAGGSWVQPREAMKGLYHSEITVHGPARLSQILPFPACKAPRGPDGLPVYYKEVAVLAYPQTSDQVIRDPAAVIDLSGKLDADGRLAWDVPAGAWVIARFITSNTGQKLVVPSPNSNGLLIDHLDGNAARAHFRHIIDRILTVRPSLDALRYLEVDSVEVDNQTDWTDTFVEEFRKRRGYDPLPYLPALKGKRFADPQVASRFQHDYRQTVSDLWIDGHYRASREFLNTYGLRLVAEGGHGGYPRAEPLRACGEADIGRGEFWNGKQFWVVKEAASAAHIYGRQLVDAESFTGWRSWQDGPLEYKRLADTAFCDGLNRITFHAFAHAPPRGGVPGHMYHAGEHFNVNVTWWPKAAPLLSYLSRCCYLLQQGLPVADVCFYYGDDAPNLVATRRIGPDAKRLDGATCAHCGRPNPAPAHALGTGYDYDVINSDVIRNRLEFKDGVLALPHGVSYAVLVLPERADMPRPVLEKLEQLVWAGATLLGPRPSRDTTLADYPRCDEQVQAIAERLWGPAGDPGARERSVGKGRVVFDRDRVREILQQNGIGPDFAYSSPGKPADLDYIHRRTQDADIYFVSNTQLDDAVADCTFRVASRRPQFWHPDTGEIQPCAAYERVPEGTRLRLRLPPAGSIFVVFSGAAPDATAPPVSMEDDTPSEAYEIPGPWEVRFPPNWGAPPSLVLDKLVSWTALPDEGVRYFSGTATYRKEFELPASLHAEGRRLELDLGQLRNVAEVTLNGKPLGILWKPPYACDVTGLVRSGRNELMIEITNLWANRLVGDAKLPREKRVTRMTQKVPVGGPLESGLLGPVQLRAARRPR
;
A
#
# COMPACT_ATOMS: atom_id res chain seq x y z
N MET A 1 4.17 -30.75 47.36
CA MET A 1 3.50 -31.79 48.17
C MET A 1 2.02 -31.45 48.34
N LYS A 2 1.10 -32.41 48.16
CA LYS A 2 -0.19 -32.52 48.86
C LYS A 2 -0.46 -34.01 49.11
N ARG A 3 -1.11 -34.37 50.22
CA ARG A 3 -1.32 -35.77 50.63
C ARG A 3 -2.68 -36.32 50.16
N TYR A 4 -2.65 -37.59 49.72
CA TYR A 4 -3.56 -38.72 50.05
C TYR A 4 -4.63 -38.50 51.16
N PRO A 5 -5.73 -39.31 51.26
CA PRO A 5 -5.82 -40.74 50.83
C PRO A 5 -7.18 -41.33 50.30
N ARG A 6 -7.08 -42.46 49.54
CA ARG A 6 -7.81 -43.79 49.65
C ARG A 6 -9.37 -43.87 49.73
N THR A 7 -10.12 -44.96 49.38
CA THR A 7 -9.87 -46.33 48.83
C THR A 7 -11.17 -47.09 48.42
N ARG A 8 -11.02 -48.20 47.64
CA ARG A 8 -11.86 -49.46 47.57
C ARG A 8 -13.21 -49.38 46.82
N ARG A 9 -13.79 -50.46 46.25
CA ARG A 9 -13.55 -51.94 46.22
C ARG A 9 -13.99 -52.51 44.82
N GLN A 10 -13.30 -53.47 44.18
CA GLN A 10 -13.56 -54.94 44.09
C GLN A 10 -15.03 -55.34 43.76
N THR A 11 -15.35 -56.35 42.94
CA THR A 11 -14.65 -57.59 42.49
C THR A 11 -14.49 -57.66 40.93
N ALA A 12 -14.37 -58.75 40.14
CA ALA A 12 -14.55 -60.21 40.31
C ALA A 12 -13.69 -61.14 39.39
N ALA A 13 -14.13 -62.39 39.17
CA ALA A 13 -13.34 -63.60 38.87
C ALA A 13 -13.77 -64.41 37.59
N LEU A 14 -12.82 -65.20 37.05
CA LEU A 14 -12.95 -66.51 36.31
C LEU A 14 -13.77 -66.57 34.98
N ALA A 15 -13.71 -67.61 34.10
CA ALA A 15 -12.64 -68.54 33.64
C ALA A 15 -13.13 -69.52 32.50
N LEU A 16 -12.19 -70.34 31.95
CA LEU A 16 -12.34 -71.57 31.10
C LEU A 16 -12.80 -71.53 29.61
N LEU A 17 -11.87 -72.01 28.76
CA LEU A 17 -11.98 -73.04 27.68
C LEU A 17 -13.34 -73.44 27.06
N ALA A 18 -13.44 -73.36 25.72
CA ALA A 18 -13.39 -74.51 24.76
C ALA A 18 -14.21 -74.28 23.46
N GLY A 19 -13.77 -74.78 22.29
CA GLY A 19 -14.66 -74.95 21.12
C GLY A 19 -14.06 -74.95 19.69
N LEU A 20 -13.91 -76.15 19.11
CA LEU A 20 -13.88 -76.49 17.67
C LEU A 20 -12.79 -75.89 16.74
N ALA A 21 -12.66 -76.54 15.57
CA ALA A 21 -11.77 -76.18 14.46
C ALA A 21 -12.49 -76.42 13.12
N VAL A 22 -12.04 -75.81 12.02
CA VAL A 22 -12.09 -76.35 10.63
C VAL A 22 -11.41 -75.37 9.64
N LEU A 23 -10.58 -75.91 8.73
CA LEU A 23 -10.06 -75.38 7.44
C LEU A 23 -9.66 -73.88 7.27
N LEU A 24 -8.40 -73.63 6.86
CA LEU A 24 -8.08 -73.10 5.51
C LEU A 24 -6.56 -73.07 5.21
N SER A 25 -6.22 -72.75 3.94
CA SER A 25 -4.92 -72.91 3.25
C SER A 25 -3.73 -72.09 3.76
N PRO A 26 -2.47 -72.48 3.45
CA PRO A 26 -1.26 -71.80 3.94
C PRO A 26 -0.97 -70.46 3.22
N GLY A 27 -0.70 -69.42 4.00
CA GLY A 27 -0.19 -68.13 3.53
C GLY A 27 1.35 -68.07 3.53
N SER A 28 1.93 -67.32 2.59
CA SER A 28 3.38 -67.21 2.41
C SER A 28 4.07 -66.34 3.48
N ALA A 29 5.30 -66.73 3.84
CA ALA A 29 6.17 -65.89 4.66
C ALA A 29 6.59 -64.64 3.85
N ARG A 30 6.32 -63.44 4.38
CA ARG A 30 6.96 -62.20 3.94
C ARG A 30 8.22 -61.96 4.78
N GLY A 31 9.32 -61.64 4.11
CA GLY A 31 10.49 -61.07 4.78
C GLY A 31 10.15 -59.69 5.36
N ALA A 32 10.88 -59.27 6.39
CA ALA A 32 10.75 -57.92 6.92
C ALA A 32 11.32 -56.90 5.92
N GLU A 33 10.54 -55.86 5.61
CA GLU A 33 11.05 -54.68 4.91
C GLU A 33 12.01 -53.89 5.84
N PRO A 34 13.08 -53.28 5.31
CA PRO A 34 13.97 -52.45 6.12
C PRO A 34 13.24 -51.21 6.61
N GLU A 35 13.40 -50.85 7.89
CA GLU A 35 12.83 -49.61 8.43
C GLU A 35 13.52 -48.41 7.77
N GLY A 36 12.74 -47.58 7.05
CA GLY A 36 13.24 -46.38 6.39
C GLY A 36 13.71 -45.28 7.36
N PRO A 37 14.37 -44.22 6.86
CA PRO A 37 14.95 -43.16 7.68
C PRO A 37 13.91 -42.49 8.57
N ARG A 38 14.14 -42.51 9.89
CA ARG A 38 13.23 -41.93 10.89
C ARG A 38 13.73 -40.59 11.40
N LYS A 39 12.86 -39.58 11.33
CA LYS A 39 13.09 -38.25 11.90
C LYS A 39 11.83 -37.75 12.60
N ALA A 40 11.97 -37.19 13.80
CA ALA A 40 10.89 -36.49 14.47
C ALA A 40 10.67 -35.10 13.83
N LEU A 41 9.40 -34.74 13.59
CA LEU A 41 9.00 -33.45 13.02
C LEU A 41 7.94 -32.78 13.91
N PRO A 42 7.94 -31.44 14.03
CA PRO A 42 6.94 -30.71 14.84
C PRO A 42 5.53 -30.65 14.24
N LEU A 43 5.40 -30.99 12.96
CA LEU A 43 4.16 -31.10 12.19
C LEU A 43 4.27 -32.32 11.26
N PRO A 44 3.14 -32.87 10.76
CA PRO A 44 3.16 -33.97 9.79
C PRO A 44 3.97 -33.61 8.53
N GLY A 45 4.74 -34.58 8.04
CA GLY A 45 5.59 -34.42 6.86
C GLY A 45 6.31 -35.71 6.51
N ASP A 46 6.82 -35.77 5.28
CA ASP A 46 7.53 -36.92 4.73
C ASP A 46 9.02 -36.86 5.08
N VAL A 47 9.65 -38.03 5.24
CA VAL A 47 11.08 -38.19 5.54
C VAL A 47 11.67 -39.22 4.58
N TRP A 48 12.81 -38.91 3.95
CA TRP A 48 13.49 -39.79 2.99
C TRP A 48 15.01 -39.52 2.98
N GLU A 49 15.76 -40.15 2.08
CA GLU A 49 17.19 -39.85 1.86
C GLU A 49 17.46 -39.22 0.49
N VAL A 50 18.35 -38.22 0.47
CA VAL A 50 18.97 -37.66 -0.74
C VAL A 50 20.48 -37.72 -0.55
N ASP A 51 21.21 -38.31 -1.51
CA ASP A 51 22.68 -38.36 -1.47
C ASP A 51 23.25 -38.95 -0.15
N GLY A 52 22.56 -39.97 0.38
CA GLY A 52 22.88 -40.61 1.67
C GLY A 52 22.57 -39.76 2.92
N ARG A 53 21.79 -38.67 2.78
CA ARG A 53 21.43 -37.73 3.85
C ARG A 53 19.94 -37.70 4.12
N VAL A 54 19.55 -37.70 5.40
CA VAL A 54 18.14 -37.64 5.81
C VAL A 54 17.55 -36.27 5.48
N ALA A 55 16.52 -36.28 4.65
CA ALA A 55 15.76 -35.12 4.20
C ALA A 55 14.31 -35.18 4.73
N PHE A 56 13.64 -34.02 4.83
CA PHE A 56 12.23 -33.93 5.18
C PHE A 56 11.48 -32.86 4.38
N VAL A 57 10.16 -33.00 4.30
CA VAL A 57 9.24 -31.93 3.86
C VAL A 57 7.93 -31.97 4.63
N MET A 58 7.50 -30.82 5.15
CA MET A 58 6.15 -30.57 5.62
C MET A 58 5.38 -29.93 4.48
N LEU A 59 4.33 -30.61 4.00
CA LEU A 59 3.48 -30.13 2.92
C LEU A 59 2.26 -29.38 3.48
N PRO A 60 1.80 -28.31 2.81
CA PRO A 60 0.60 -27.58 3.25
C PRO A 60 -0.66 -28.48 3.22
N PRO A 61 -1.79 -28.03 3.82
CA PRO A 61 -3.07 -28.73 3.72
C PRO A 61 -3.43 -29.12 2.29
N ALA A 62 -4.19 -30.20 2.08
CA ALA A 62 -4.52 -30.67 0.73
C ALA A 62 -5.34 -29.63 -0.05
N GLU A 63 -6.24 -28.93 0.62
CA GLU A 63 -6.98 -27.74 0.14
C GLU A 63 -6.10 -26.52 -0.19
N SER A 64 -4.82 -26.54 0.22
CA SER A 64 -3.81 -25.50 -0.05
C SER A 64 -2.67 -26.02 -0.94
N ARG A 65 -2.81 -27.22 -1.53
CA ARG A 65 -1.88 -27.80 -2.50
C ARG A 65 -2.51 -27.82 -3.89
N LEU A 66 -1.76 -27.34 -4.87
CA LEU A 66 -2.20 -27.20 -6.26
C LEU A 66 -1.47 -28.22 -7.12
N ALA A 67 -2.20 -29.18 -7.70
CA ALA A 67 -1.63 -30.41 -8.25
C ALA A 67 -0.68 -30.22 -9.46
N ASN A 68 -0.73 -29.06 -10.11
CA ASN A 68 -0.06 -28.79 -11.39
C ASN A 68 1.01 -27.69 -11.32
N ARG A 69 1.61 -27.43 -10.14
CA ARG A 69 2.57 -26.33 -9.96
C ARG A 69 3.83 -26.72 -9.17
N PRO A 70 4.96 -25.99 -9.39
CA PRO A 70 6.07 -25.98 -8.45
C PRO A 70 5.62 -25.45 -7.08
N ALA A 71 5.73 -26.26 -6.02
CA ALA A 71 5.38 -25.84 -4.67
C ALA A 71 6.33 -24.73 -4.16
N PRO A 72 5.82 -23.57 -3.69
CA PRO A 72 6.65 -22.58 -3.03
C PRO A 72 7.13 -23.11 -1.68
N TRP A 73 8.36 -22.78 -1.27
CA TRP A 73 8.96 -23.43 -0.10
C TRP A 73 9.96 -22.59 0.70
N VAL A 74 10.05 -22.94 1.98
CA VAL A 74 11.08 -22.49 2.93
C VAL A 74 12.11 -23.60 3.11
N TRP A 75 13.39 -23.28 2.92
CA TRP A 75 14.50 -24.21 3.17
C TRP A 75 15.07 -23.99 4.57
N TYR A 76 14.73 -24.86 5.51
CA TYR A 76 15.19 -24.79 6.91
C TYR A 76 16.54 -25.50 7.10
N ALA A 77 17.46 -24.85 7.83
CA ALA A 77 18.69 -25.46 8.32
C ALA A 77 19.09 -24.91 9.72
N PRO A 78 19.80 -25.68 10.56
CA PRO A 78 20.34 -27.01 10.31
C PRO A 78 19.29 -28.08 10.54
N VAL A 79 19.38 -29.17 9.79
CA VAL A 79 18.60 -30.37 10.03
C VAL A 79 19.50 -31.33 10.78
N LEU A 80 19.09 -31.69 12.01
CA LEU A 80 19.84 -32.55 12.93
C LEU A 80 18.84 -33.46 13.68
N PRO A 81 19.28 -34.48 14.46
CA PRO A 81 18.36 -35.42 15.11
C PRO A 81 17.24 -34.78 15.97
N GLY A 82 17.48 -33.59 16.54
CA GLY A 82 16.49 -32.82 17.30
C GLY A 82 15.98 -31.53 16.63
N LEU A 83 16.29 -31.26 15.35
CA LEU A 83 15.92 -30.01 14.66
C LEU A 83 15.33 -30.25 13.26
N PRO A 84 14.23 -29.58 12.87
CA PRO A 84 13.45 -28.58 13.63
C PRO A 84 12.73 -29.18 14.85
N GLU A 85 12.43 -28.35 15.86
CA GLU A 85 11.77 -28.77 17.10
C GLU A 85 10.35 -28.21 17.23
N ALA A 86 9.67 -28.51 18.34
CA ALA A 86 8.27 -28.15 18.58
C ALA A 86 7.98 -26.63 18.62
N ARG A 87 9.01 -25.77 18.68
CA ARG A 87 8.86 -24.31 18.80
C ARG A 87 8.66 -23.61 17.47
N GLU A 88 9.34 -24.07 16.41
CA GLU A 88 9.11 -23.60 15.04
C GLU A 88 7.67 -23.85 14.54
N ARG A 89 6.89 -24.69 15.22
CA ARG A 89 5.51 -25.03 14.86
C ARG A 89 4.65 -23.80 14.54
N TRP A 90 4.69 -22.73 15.34
CA TRP A 90 3.86 -21.54 15.15
C TRP A 90 4.11 -20.81 13.83
N MET A 91 5.37 -20.78 13.38
CA MET A 91 5.77 -20.15 12.11
C MET A 91 5.56 -21.10 10.93
N PHE A 92 5.82 -22.40 11.12
CA PHE A 92 5.54 -23.41 10.09
C PHE A 92 4.03 -23.53 9.80
N GLU A 93 3.16 -23.49 10.81
CA GLU A 93 1.69 -23.44 10.62
C GLU A 93 1.26 -22.23 9.77
N ARG A 94 1.99 -21.09 9.82
CA ARG A 94 1.71 -19.91 8.99
C ARG A 94 2.22 -20.03 7.57
N PHE A 95 3.40 -20.62 7.36
CA PHE A 95 3.90 -20.94 6.01
C PHE A 95 2.94 -21.89 5.31
N LEU A 96 2.53 -22.97 5.99
CA LEU A 96 1.62 -23.97 5.45
C LEU A 96 0.21 -23.40 5.20
N ALA A 97 -0.30 -22.50 6.04
CA ALA A 97 -1.58 -21.79 5.82
C ALA A 97 -1.52 -20.74 4.70
N ALA A 98 -0.32 -20.36 4.25
CA ALA A 98 -0.04 -19.53 3.08
C ALA A 98 0.38 -20.37 1.84
N GLY A 99 0.18 -21.69 1.87
CA GLY A 99 0.48 -22.60 0.75
C GLY A 99 1.97 -22.93 0.56
N ILE A 100 2.83 -22.54 1.51
CA ILE A 100 4.29 -22.67 1.40
C ILE A 100 4.76 -23.88 2.21
N ALA A 101 5.45 -24.82 1.56
CA ALA A 101 6.03 -26.00 2.20
C ALA A 101 7.28 -25.67 3.02
N VAL A 102 7.65 -26.52 3.98
CA VAL A 102 8.88 -26.37 4.77
C VAL A 102 9.75 -27.61 4.62
N ALA A 103 10.97 -27.47 4.12
CA ALA A 103 11.83 -28.61 3.77
C ALA A 103 13.28 -28.41 4.25
N GLY A 104 14.04 -29.49 4.40
CA GLY A 104 15.48 -29.43 4.68
C GLY A 104 16.18 -30.81 4.63
N VAL A 105 17.52 -30.80 4.64
CA VAL A 105 18.37 -32.00 4.61
C VAL A 105 19.51 -31.92 5.64
N ASP A 106 19.83 -33.05 6.27
CA ASP A 106 20.91 -33.20 7.26
C ASP A 106 22.28 -33.31 6.57
N VAL A 107 23.06 -32.23 6.61
CA VAL A 107 24.45 -32.19 6.10
C VAL A 107 25.50 -32.37 7.20
N GLY A 108 25.07 -32.81 8.39
CA GLY A 108 25.90 -32.90 9.60
C GLY A 108 26.50 -31.56 10.04
N GLU A 109 27.51 -31.64 10.93
CA GLU A 109 28.33 -30.50 11.36
C GLU A 109 29.35 -30.11 10.27
N SER A 110 28.85 -29.82 9.06
CA SER A 110 29.66 -29.38 7.90
C SER A 110 30.25 -27.98 8.06
N PHE A 111 29.66 -27.13 8.92
CA PHE A 111 29.95 -25.71 9.04
C PHE A 111 29.98 -24.95 7.69
N GLY A 112 29.22 -25.42 6.69
CA GLY A 112 29.21 -24.86 5.35
C GLY A 112 30.38 -25.25 4.45
N ASN A 113 31.12 -26.32 4.77
CA ASN A 113 32.20 -26.86 3.94
C ASN A 113 31.75 -27.24 2.51
N PRO A 114 32.67 -27.40 1.54
CA PRO A 114 32.29 -27.71 0.15
C PRO A 114 31.44 -28.98 -0.02
N GLN A 115 31.65 -30.00 0.82
CA GLN A 115 30.87 -31.25 0.76
C GLN A 115 29.41 -31.07 1.23
N GLY A 116 29.18 -30.32 2.31
CA GLY A 116 27.84 -29.98 2.78
C GLY A 116 27.09 -29.10 1.78
N ARG A 117 27.79 -28.22 1.06
CA ARG A 117 27.20 -27.43 -0.03
C ARG A 117 26.84 -28.29 -1.23
N ALA A 118 27.64 -29.32 -1.55
CA ALA A 118 27.28 -30.31 -2.57
C ALA A 118 26.00 -31.09 -2.20
N HIS A 119 25.89 -31.57 -0.95
CA HIS A 119 24.67 -32.23 -0.46
C HIS A 119 23.44 -31.29 -0.49
N PHE A 120 23.60 -30.01 -0.15
CA PHE A 120 22.55 -28.99 -0.32
C PHE A 120 22.14 -28.82 -1.79
N THR A 121 23.09 -28.75 -2.72
CA THR A 121 22.78 -28.68 -4.17
C THR A 121 22.07 -29.95 -4.67
N ALA A 122 22.42 -31.13 -4.15
CA ALA A 122 21.70 -32.38 -4.46
C ALA A 122 20.23 -32.34 -3.97
N PHE A 123 20.00 -31.84 -2.76
CA PHE A 123 18.66 -31.69 -2.18
C PHE A 123 17.81 -30.64 -2.91
N TYR A 124 18.40 -29.48 -3.25
CA TYR A 124 17.74 -28.47 -4.09
C TYR A 124 17.29 -29.08 -5.44
N ARG A 125 18.14 -29.88 -6.09
CA ARG A 125 17.78 -30.58 -7.33
C ARG A 125 16.67 -31.62 -7.13
N GLU A 126 16.72 -32.44 -6.09
CA GLU A 126 15.65 -33.40 -5.79
C GLU A 126 14.30 -32.70 -5.62
N LEU A 127 14.25 -31.56 -4.92
CA LEU A 127 13.01 -30.79 -4.77
C LEU A 127 12.56 -30.15 -6.10
N VAL A 128 13.43 -29.37 -6.73
CA VAL A 128 13.06 -28.54 -7.90
C VAL A 128 12.90 -29.35 -9.18
N GLU A 129 13.79 -30.31 -9.44
CA GLU A 129 13.84 -31.06 -10.72
C GLU A 129 12.97 -32.33 -10.71
N ARG A 130 12.64 -32.89 -9.54
CA ARG A 130 11.92 -34.18 -9.42
C ARG A 130 10.63 -34.15 -8.62
N ARG A 131 10.55 -33.32 -7.56
CA ARG A 131 9.36 -33.23 -6.69
C ARG A 131 8.45 -32.04 -7.00
N GLY A 132 8.82 -31.20 -7.96
CA GLY A 132 8.03 -30.05 -8.38
C GLY A 132 7.99 -28.95 -7.32
N PHE A 133 9.13 -28.32 -7.03
CA PHE A 133 9.25 -27.19 -6.09
C PHE A 133 9.78 -25.95 -6.81
N SER A 134 9.46 -24.75 -6.31
CA SER A 134 9.81 -23.49 -6.96
C SER A 134 11.34 -23.24 -6.98
N ARG A 135 11.84 -22.56 -8.03
CA ARG A 135 13.28 -22.38 -8.27
C ARG A 135 13.99 -21.40 -7.33
N LYS A 136 13.26 -20.53 -6.63
CA LYS A 136 13.82 -19.56 -5.68
C LYS A 136 13.16 -19.74 -4.30
N PRO A 137 13.58 -20.72 -3.48
CA PRO A 137 13.16 -20.79 -2.07
C PRO A 137 13.49 -19.52 -1.29
N CYS A 138 12.77 -19.33 -0.19
CA CYS A 138 13.25 -18.49 0.90
C CYS A 138 14.04 -19.37 1.88
N LEU A 139 15.27 -18.99 2.20
CA LEU A 139 16.15 -19.76 3.08
C LEU A 139 15.90 -19.38 4.54
N LEU A 140 15.94 -20.34 5.48
CA LEU A 140 15.70 -20.13 6.90
C LEU A 140 16.78 -20.77 7.77
N ALA A 141 17.69 -19.94 8.29
CA ALA A 141 18.87 -20.34 9.02
C ALA A 141 18.73 -20.15 10.54
N ARG A 142 18.72 -21.22 11.33
CA ARG A 142 18.77 -21.16 12.80
C ARG A 142 20.19 -21.45 13.30
N SER A 143 20.77 -20.59 14.17
CA SER A 143 22.09 -20.84 14.76
C SER A 143 23.14 -21.23 13.70
N ARG A 144 23.87 -22.34 13.88
CA ARG A 144 24.89 -22.87 12.93
C ARG A 144 24.41 -23.11 11.49
N GLY A 145 23.10 -23.15 11.25
CA GLY A 145 22.53 -23.17 9.90
C GLY A 145 22.90 -21.94 9.06
N GLY A 146 23.28 -20.83 9.70
CA GLY A 146 23.81 -19.63 9.02
C GLY A 146 25.06 -19.94 8.19
N LEU A 147 26.07 -20.59 8.80
CA LEU A 147 27.29 -21.02 8.11
C LEU A 147 27.01 -21.89 6.88
N MET A 148 25.95 -22.72 6.95
CA MET A 148 25.57 -23.65 5.90
C MET A 148 24.83 -22.93 4.75
N LEU A 149 23.71 -22.25 5.05
CA LEU A 149 22.83 -21.67 4.03
C LEU A 149 23.44 -20.43 3.38
N TYR A 150 24.13 -19.54 4.11
CA TYR A 150 24.75 -18.36 3.48
C TYR A 150 25.86 -18.74 2.50
N ASN A 151 26.69 -19.74 2.82
CA ASN A 151 27.76 -20.16 1.91
C ASN A 151 27.21 -20.79 0.61
N TRP A 152 26.08 -21.50 0.69
CA TRP A 152 25.37 -22.00 -0.50
C TRP A 152 24.72 -20.86 -1.29
N ALA A 153 24.05 -19.94 -0.59
CA ALA A 153 23.40 -18.77 -1.19
C ALA A 153 24.40 -17.85 -1.91
N ALA A 154 25.62 -17.66 -1.37
CA ALA A 154 26.68 -16.87 -2.01
C ALA A 154 27.24 -17.52 -3.30
N GLU A 155 27.04 -18.82 -3.49
CA GLU A 155 27.40 -19.58 -4.71
C GLU A 155 26.24 -19.66 -5.71
N HIS A 156 25.00 -19.52 -5.22
CA HIS A 156 23.77 -19.60 -5.99
C HIS A 156 22.81 -18.42 -5.74
N PRO A 157 23.26 -17.14 -5.85
CA PRO A 157 22.43 -15.98 -5.45
C PRO A 157 21.16 -15.87 -6.28
N GLU A 158 21.20 -16.27 -7.56
CA GLU A 158 20.02 -16.30 -8.44
C GLU A 158 19.00 -17.39 -8.08
N SER A 159 19.34 -18.36 -7.23
CA SER A 159 18.41 -19.40 -6.75
C SER A 159 17.79 -19.09 -5.39
N VAL A 160 17.88 -17.83 -4.92
CA VAL A 160 17.40 -17.40 -3.60
C VAL A 160 16.42 -16.24 -3.74
N ALA A 161 15.24 -16.33 -3.12
CA ALA A 161 14.28 -15.23 -3.05
C ALA A 161 14.47 -14.31 -1.83
N GLY A 162 15.13 -14.83 -0.79
CA GLY A 162 15.48 -14.13 0.45
C GLY A 162 16.09 -15.10 1.45
N LEU A 163 16.71 -14.58 2.51
CA LEU A 163 17.25 -15.40 3.61
C LEU A 163 16.82 -14.81 4.96
N ALA A 164 16.07 -15.60 5.71
CA ALA A 164 15.68 -15.35 7.09
C ALA A 164 16.59 -16.08 8.07
N GLY A 165 16.86 -15.49 9.24
CA GLY A 165 17.75 -16.08 10.23
C GLY A 165 17.28 -15.87 11.68
N ILE A 166 17.41 -16.93 12.49
CA ILE A 166 17.16 -16.94 13.93
C ILE A 166 18.49 -17.17 14.64
N TYR A 167 19.00 -16.14 15.33
CA TYR A 167 20.35 -16.04 15.91
C TYR A 167 21.45 -16.74 15.07
N PRO A 168 21.53 -16.48 13.75
CA PRO A 168 22.38 -17.26 12.85
C PRO A 168 23.86 -16.99 13.12
N VAL A 169 24.66 -18.04 13.04
CA VAL A 169 26.11 -17.93 13.01
C VAL A 169 26.52 -17.42 11.64
N CYS A 170 27.13 -16.24 11.61
CA CYS A 170 27.56 -15.52 10.40
C CYS A 170 29.09 -15.49 10.27
N ASP A 171 29.83 -15.62 11.38
CA ASP A 171 31.29 -15.62 11.39
C ASP A 171 31.86 -16.85 12.11
N MET A 172 32.52 -17.70 11.33
CA MET A 172 33.20 -18.92 11.76
C MET A 172 34.32 -18.67 12.78
N ARG A 173 34.90 -17.46 12.79
CA ARG A 173 35.88 -17.00 13.79
C ARG A 173 35.26 -16.95 15.19
N SER A 174 33.97 -16.59 15.28
CA SER A 174 33.25 -16.47 16.56
C SER A 174 32.67 -17.79 17.05
N TRP A 175 32.05 -18.57 16.15
CA TRP A 175 31.51 -19.89 16.43
C TRP A 175 31.61 -20.78 15.18
N PRO A 176 32.08 -22.03 15.27
CA PRO A 176 32.51 -22.73 16.48
C PRO A 176 33.94 -22.36 16.94
N GLY A 177 34.61 -21.45 16.21
CA GLY A 177 36.04 -21.18 16.31
C GLY A 177 36.84 -22.04 15.33
N LEU A 178 37.95 -21.51 14.80
CA LEU A 178 38.67 -22.12 13.67
C LEU A 178 39.22 -23.51 13.99
N ASP A 179 39.70 -23.74 15.21
CA ASP A 179 40.22 -25.05 15.66
C ASP A 179 39.16 -26.17 15.64
N LYS A 180 37.88 -25.82 15.77
CA LYS A 180 36.76 -26.79 15.69
C LYS A 180 36.22 -26.91 14.27
N ALA A 181 36.27 -25.84 13.48
CA ALA A 181 35.81 -25.84 12.11
C ALA A 181 36.79 -26.54 11.14
N CYS A 182 38.11 -26.39 11.35
CA CYS A 182 39.11 -26.79 10.34
C CYS A 182 39.09 -28.29 10.00
N GLY A 183 38.77 -29.15 10.97
CA GLY A 183 38.58 -30.59 10.75
C GLY A 183 37.47 -30.92 9.75
N ALA A 184 36.38 -30.15 9.73
CA ALA A 184 35.31 -30.31 8.74
C ALA A 184 35.76 -29.87 7.32
N TYR A 185 36.76 -29.00 7.21
CA TYR A 185 37.32 -28.57 5.92
C TYR A 185 38.52 -29.43 5.46
N GLY A 186 39.02 -30.35 6.29
CA GLY A 186 40.25 -31.10 6.02
C GLY A 186 41.51 -30.23 6.13
N LEU A 187 41.46 -29.13 6.89
CA LEU A 187 42.50 -28.12 7.02
C LEU A 187 43.01 -28.00 8.47
N THR A 188 44.15 -27.35 8.65
CA THR A 188 44.54 -26.75 9.94
C THR A 188 43.84 -25.40 10.15
N ALA A 189 43.77 -24.92 11.41
CA ALA A 189 43.12 -23.64 11.72
C ALA A 189 43.70 -22.45 10.92
N ALA A 190 45.02 -22.35 10.80
CA ALA A 190 45.69 -21.29 10.03
C ALA A 190 45.45 -21.39 8.51
N GLN A 191 45.34 -22.61 7.96
CA GLN A 191 44.98 -22.81 6.55
C GLN A 191 43.51 -22.44 6.28
N LEU A 192 42.61 -22.69 7.24
CA LEU A 192 41.23 -22.25 7.17
C LEU A 192 41.11 -20.72 7.33
N GLU A 193 41.90 -20.12 8.22
CA GLU A 193 41.95 -18.66 8.42
C GLU A 193 42.29 -17.92 7.11
N ALA A 194 43.36 -18.38 6.43
CA ALA A 194 43.75 -17.88 5.10
C ALA A 194 42.68 -18.11 4.01
N GLN A 195 41.70 -18.99 4.24
CA GLN A 195 40.62 -19.34 3.31
C GLN A 195 39.24 -18.81 3.72
N LEU A 196 39.13 -18.02 4.81
CA LEU A 196 37.86 -17.41 5.23
C LEU A 196 37.18 -16.59 4.11
N PRO A 197 37.88 -15.82 3.26
CA PRO A 197 37.25 -15.13 2.12
C PRO A 197 36.54 -16.05 1.11
N GLN A 198 36.83 -17.35 1.09
CA GLN A 198 36.12 -18.33 0.25
C GLN A 198 35.08 -19.16 1.04
N HIS A 199 35.07 -19.13 2.38
CA HIS A 199 34.32 -20.09 3.21
C HIS A 199 33.55 -19.49 4.40
N ASN A 200 33.67 -18.20 4.69
CA ASN A 200 33.04 -17.55 5.84
C ASN A 200 31.88 -16.62 5.39
N PRO A 201 30.62 -16.79 5.85
CA PRO A 201 29.48 -16.04 5.33
C PRO A 201 29.67 -14.53 5.32
N ILE A 202 30.14 -13.96 6.43
CA ILE A 202 30.35 -12.53 6.62
C ILE A 202 31.43 -11.92 5.70
N ASP A 203 32.30 -12.75 5.12
CA ASP A 203 33.34 -12.33 4.16
C ASP A 203 32.90 -12.57 2.69
N ARG A 204 31.75 -13.24 2.45
CA ARG A 204 31.24 -13.67 1.13
C ARG A 204 29.95 -12.97 0.66
N LEU A 205 29.59 -11.84 1.25
CA LEU A 205 28.27 -11.22 1.09
C LEU A 205 28.00 -10.56 -0.28
N ALA A 206 29.04 -10.13 -1.01
CA ALA A 206 28.89 -9.29 -2.19
C ALA A 206 28.08 -9.87 -3.38
N PRO A 207 28.06 -11.20 -3.66
CA PRO A 207 27.17 -11.76 -4.68
C PRO A 207 25.69 -11.62 -4.35
N LEU A 208 25.32 -11.77 -3.07
CA LEU A 208 23.94 -11.64 -2.60
C LEU A 208 23.45 -10.19 -2.72
N ALA A 209 24.29 -9.23 -2.32
CA ALA A 209 23.99 -7.80 -2.44
C ALA A 209 23.79 -7.38 -3.90
N ARG A 210 24.66 -7.83 -4.82
CA ARG A 210 24.53 -7.54 -6.27
C ARG A 210 23.29 -8.17 -6.91
N ALA A 211 22.85 -9.34 -6.44
CA ALA A 211 21.60 -9.97 -6.88
C ALA A 211 20.35 -9.42 -6.15
N GLY A 212 20.51 -8.40 -5.30
CA GLY A 212 19.40 -7.77 -4.56
C GLY A 212 18.74 -8.69 -3.53
N VAL A 213 19.40 -9.77 -3.09
CA VAL A 213 18.81 -10.74 -2.16
C VAL A 213 18.54 -10.06 -0.81
N PRO A 214 17.29 -9.98 -0.35
CA PRO A 214 16.96 -9.33 0.91
C PRO A 214 17.21 -10.28 2.08
N LEU A 215 17.58 -9.72 3.23
CA LEU A 215 17.89 -10.49 4.44
C LEU A 215 17.00 -10.05 5.63
N PHE A 216 16.61 -11.00 6.48
CA PHE A 216 15.96 -10.75 7.76
C PHE A 216 16.64 -11.57 8.86
N HIS A 217 17.12 -10.94 9.93
CA HIS A 217 17.62 -11.63 11.12
C HIS A 217 16.77 -11.27 12.35
N ILE A 218 16.60 -12.23 13.28
CA ILE A 218 16.22 -11.96 14.68
C ILE A 218 17.27 -12.56 15.61
N HIS A 219 17.92 -11.72 16.43
CA HIS A 219 19.08 -12.09 17.23
C HIS A 219 19.14 -11.19 18.48
N GLY A 220 19.14 -11.78 19.68
CA GLY A 220 19.13 -11.02 20.94
C GLY A 220 20.47 -10.37 21.30
N ASP A 221 20.41 -9.33 22.14
CA ASP A 221 21.56 -8.53 22.60
C ASP A 221 22.46 -9.24 23.63
N ALA A 222 21.93 -10.23 24.36
CA ALA A 222 22.63 -10.95 25.42
C ALA A 222 23.17 -12.32 24.97
N ASP A 223 23.40 -12.52 23.66
CA ASP A 223 23.98 -13.76 23.14
C ASP A 223 25.49 -13.81 23.40
N THR A 224 25.92 -14.80 24.19
CA THR A 224 27.32 -15.05 24.54
C THR A 224 27.91 -16.29 23.87
N LEU A 225 27.10 -17.05 23.11
CA LEU A 225 27.55 -18.26 22.39
C LEU A 225 27.76 -17.97 20.90
N VAL A 226 26.91 -17.12 20.32
CA VAL A 226 27.01 -16.64 18.94
C VAL A 226 26.88 -15.11 19.00
N PRO A 227 27.89 -14.35 19.47
CA PRO A 227 27.70 -12.96 19.86
C PRO A 227 27.15 -12.09 18.73
N LEU A 228 26.14 -11.28 19.04
CA LEU A 228 25.44 -10.40 18.10
C LEU A 228 26.41 -9.54 17.28
N ASP A 229 27.33 -8.86 17.97
CA ASP A 229 28.35 -7.98 17.40
C ASP A 229 29.36 -8.71 16.51
N ALA A 230 29.60 -9.99 16.74
CA ALA A 230 30.47 -10.82 15.90
C ALA A 230 29.71 -11.51 14.76
N ASN A 231 28.37 -11.53 14.79
CA ASN A 231 27.54 -12.28 13.86
C ASN A 231 26.53 -11.40 13.13
N SER A 232 25.30 -11.29 13.64
CA SER A 232 24.21 -10.66 12.88
C SER A 232 24.35 -9.15 12.75
N ALA A 233 24.97 -8.45 13.70
CA ALA A 233 25.21 -7.01 13.60
C ALA A 233 26.39 -6.68 12.68
N ALA A 234 27.54 -7.38 12.78
CA ALA A 234 28.66 -7.18 11.86
C ALA A 234 28.33 -7.62 10.42
N LEU A 235 27.57 -8.70 10.22
CA LEU A 235 27.02 -9.03 8.90
C LEU A 235 26.08 -7.93 8.41
N ALA A 236 25.21 -7.38 9.27
CA ALA A 236 24.29 -6.32 8.87
C ALA A 236 25.02 -5.03 8.45
N GLY A 237 26.06 -4.61 9.18
CA GLY A 237 26.89 -3.46 8.81
C GLY A 237 27.52 -3.65 7.43
N ARG A 238 28.26 -4.75 7.25
CA ARG A 238 28.91 -5.08 5.97
C ARG A 238 27.92 -5.25 4.81
N TYR A 239 26.73 -5.79 5.05
CA TYR A 239 25.73 -5.93 3.99
C TYR A 239 25.23 -4.57 3.51
N ARG A 240 25.04 -3.62 4.43
CA ARG A 240 24.64 -2.24 4.13
C ARG A 240 25.71 -1.47 3.39
N GLU A 241 26.98 -1.64 3.77
CA GLU A 241 28.15 -1.09 3.06
C GLU A 241 28.22 -1.59 1.61
N LEU A 242 27.81 -2.84 1.37
CA LEU A 242 27.71 -3.46 0.03
C LEU A 242 26.41 -3.10 -0.72
N GLY A 243 25.57 -2.21 -0.18
CA GLY A 243 24.27 -1.81 -0.77
C GLY A 243 23.13 -2.83 -0.59
N GLY A 244 23.36 -3.91 0.17
CA GLY A 244 22.38 -4.95 0.42
C GLY A 244 21.35 -4.57 1.50
N SER A 245 20.10 -4.99 1.31
CA SER A 245 19.02 -4.76 2.26
C SER A 245 18.98 -5.82 3.36
N ILE A 246 19.10 -5.39 4.62
CA ILE A 246 18.96 -6.26 5.79
C ILE A 246 18.16 -5.61 6.92
N ARG A 247 17.13 -6.31 7.37
CA ARG A 247 16.44 -6.05 8.63
C ARG A 247 17.04 -6.93 9.73
N LEU A 248 17.33 -6.35 10.89
CA LEU A 248 17.90 -7.03 12.04
C LEU A 248 17.06 -6.70 13.28
N ARG A 249 16.30 -7.68 13.75
CA ARG A 249 15.48 -7.58 14.96
C ARG A 249 16.26 -7.97 16.19
N ILE A 250 16.28 -7.10 17.21
CA ILE A 250 17.09 -7.27 18.42
C ILE A 250 16.20 -7.34 19.67
N PRO A 251 15.75 -8.54 20.09
CA PRO A 251 15.01 -8.72 21.34
C PRO A 251 15.90 -8.47 22.57
N PRO A 252 15.53 -7.52 23.46
CA PRO A 252 16.38 -7.17 24.60
C PRO A 252 16.39 -8.23 25.71
N GLY A 253 17.54 -8.36 26.36
CA GLY A 253 17.83 -9.36 27.40
C GLY A 253 17.82 -10.81 26.91
N GLN A 254 17.89 -11.07 25.61
CA GLN A 254 17.83 -12.43 25.06
C GLN A 254 19.20 -12.91 24.57
N GLY A 255 19.59 -14.13 24.96
CA GLY A 255 20.80 -14.80 24.47
C GLY A 255 20.50 -16.00 23.58
N HIS A 256 21.44 -16.95 23.46
CA HIS A 256 21.30 -18.19 22.69
C HIS A 256 20.32 -19.20 23.33
N ASN A 257 19.09 -18.77 23.54
CA ASN A 257 18.06 -19.46 24.29
C ASN A 257 16.91 -19.91 23.36
N VAL A 258 15.91 -20.56 23.95
CA VAL A 258 14.70 -21.02 23.24
C VAL A 258 13.46 -20.19 23.61
N TRP A 259 13.65 -18.87 23.74
CA TRP A 259 12.57 -17.90 23.94
C TRP A 259 11.58 -17.93 22.77
N ASP A 260 10.30 -18.09 23.08
CA ASP A 260 9.25 -18.29 22.08
C ASP A 260 9.15 -17.14 21.07
N GLY A 261 9.52 -15.91 21.43
CA GLY A 261 9.49 -14.77 20.52
C GLY A 261 10.44 -14.87 19.32
N PHE A 262 11.49 -15.70 19.39
CA PHE A 262 12.34 -16.03 18.23
C PHE A 262 11.54 -16.81 17.16
N PHE A 263 10.71 -17.75 17.59
CA PHE A 263 9.90 -18.63 16.74
C PHE A 263 8.49 -18.08 16.46
N ARG A 264 8.09 -17.03 17.18
CA ARG A 264 6.81 -16.31 17.05
C ARG A 264 6.97 -14.89 16.48
N CYS A 265 8.08 -14.63 15.79
CA CYS A 265 8.32 -13.37 15.11
C CYS A 265 7.43 -13.25 13.86
N GLN A 266 6.34 -12.47 13.97
CA GLN A 266 5.44 -12.21 12.85
C GLN A 266 6.17 -11.56 11.65
N GLU A 267 7.14 -10.67 11.91
CA GLU A 267 7.92 -10.01 10.84
C GLU A 267 8.72 -11.00 10.00
N LEU A 268 9.36 -11.98 10.64
CA LEU A 268 10.13 -13.02 9.98
C LEU A 268 9.19 -13.88 9.13
N VAL A 269 7.99 -14.17 9.64
CA VAL A 269 6.98 -14.92 8.88
C VAL A 269 6.50 -14.15 7.65
N GLU A 270 6.14 -12.86 7.80
CA GLU A 270 5.71 -12.02 6.69
C GLU A 270 6.82 -11.84 5.63
N PHE A 271 8.07 -11.64 6.07
CA PHE A 271 9.24 -11.65 5.19
C PHE A 271 9.38 -12.97 4.41
N VAL A 272 9.30 -14.12 5.09
CA VAL A 272 9.47 -15.43 4.45
C VAL A 272 8.33 -15.71 3.46
N ILE A 273 7.08 -15.41 3.81
CA ILE A 273 5.91 -15.56 2.93
C ILE A 273 6.07 -14.67 1.68
N ALA A 274 6.40 -13.39 1.86
CA ALA A 274 6.51 -12.42 0.77
C ALA A 274 7.66 -12.71 -0.21
N ARG A 275 8.63 -13.55 0.17
CA ARG A 275 9.71 -14.01 -0.71
C ARG A 275 9.48 -15.41 -1.28
N ALA A 276 8.91 -16.34 -0.53
CA ALA A 276 8.64 -17.69 -1.01
C ALA A 276 7.50 -17.76 -2.04
N SER A 277 6.57 -16.79 -2.07
CA SER A 277 5.45 -16.73 -3.02
C SER A 277 5.27 -15.32 -3.64
N PRO A 278 5.64 -15.13 -4.92
CA PRO A 278 5.34 -13.92 -5.70
C PRO A 278 3.83 -13.63 -5.81
N ALA A 279 3.44 -12.36 -5.94
CA ALA A 279 2.03 -11.94 -5.86
C ALA A 279 1.07 -12.69 -6.81
N ALA A 280 1.50 -13.00 -8.05
CA ALA A 280 0.71 -13.76 -9.02
C ALA A 280 0.41 -15.21 -8.60
N GLU A 281 1.24 -15.79 -7.72
CA GLU A 281 1.13 -17.15 -7.22
C GLU A 281 0.36 -17.23 -5.88
N ARG A 282 0.02 -16.08 -5.27
CA ARG A 282 -0.69 -16.04 -3.98
C ARG A 282 -2.19 -16.27 -4.17
N GLU A 283 -2.64 -17.48 -3.83
CA GLU A 283 -4.05 -17.86 -3.83
C GLU A 283 -4.81 -17.41 -2.56
N PRO A 284 -6.13 -17.13 -2.63
CA PRO A 284 -6.91 -16.68 -1.48
C PRO A 284 -7.11 -17.81 -0.46
N SER A 285 -6.56 -17.65 0.75
CA SER A 285 -6.65 -18.60 1.86
C SER A 285 -7.88 -18.30 2.75
N PRO A 286 -8.82 -19.25 2.94
CA PRO A 286 -9.97 -19.08 3.84
C PRO A 286 -9.59 -18.75 5.29
N ALA A 287 -8.42 -19.20 5.75
CA ALA A 287 -7.91 -18.92 7.09
C ALA A 287 -7.44 -17.46 7.22
N LEU A 288 -6.70 -16.96 6.23
CA LEU A 288 -6.21 -15.58 6.20
C LEU A 288 -7.34 -14.58 5.90
N PHE A 289 -8.38 -14.96 5.13
CA PHE A 289 -9.57 -14.11 5.00
C PHE A 289 -10.33 -13.97 6.33
N ARG A 290 -10.48 -15.05 7.10
CA ARG A 290 -11.13 -14.97 8.43
C ARG A 290 -10.31 -14.17 9.43
N THR A 291 -8.98 -14.29 9.37
CA THR A 291 -8.04 -13.55 10.24
C THR A 291 -6.90 -12.92 9.41
N PRO A 292 -7.09 -11.71 8.88
CA PRO A 292 -6.11 -11.04 8.00
C PRO A 292 -4.72 -10.84 8.63
N PRO A 293 -3.64 -10.96 7.84
CA PRO A 293 -2.26 -10.69 8.27
C PRO A 293 -2.07 -9.20 8.61
N LEU A 294 -0.93 -8.83 9.21
CA LEU A 294 -0.73 -7.47 9.71
C LEU A 294 -0.61 -6.44 8.56
N GLU A 295 -0.07 -6.86 7.42
CA GLU A 295 0.06 -6.07 6.18
C GLU A 295 -1.27 -5.72 5.49
N ALA A 296 -2.35 -6.47 5.76
CA ALA A 296 -3.68 -6.21 5.20
C ALA A 296 -4.54 -5.27 6.07
N ARG A 297 -4.12 -4.98 7.30
CA ARG A 297 -4.91 -4.19 8.26
C ARG A 297 -4.69 -2.68 8.06
N PRO A 298 -5.73 -1.85 8.25
CA PRO A 298 -5.60 -0.40 8.10
C PRO A 298 -4.64 0.18 9.15
N GLY A 299 -3.83 1.15 8.72
CA GLY A 299 -3.03 2.03 9.58
C GLY A 299 -3.67 3.42 9.68
N ALA A 300 -2.98 4.39 10.29
CA ALA A 300 -3.42 5.78 10.34
C ALA A 300 -2.25 6.76 10.51
N PHE A 301 -2.38 7.97 9.95
CA PHE A 301 -1.51 9.10 10.30
C PHE A 301 -1.75 9.51 11.75
N TRP A 302 -0.70 9.45 12.56
CA TRP A 302 -0.72 9.75 13.99
C TRP A 302 -0.29 11.18 14.24
N ALA A 303 -1.21 12.13 14.07
CA ALA A 303 -0.91 13.56 14.17
C ALA A 303 -0.53 13.95 15.62
N TRP A 304 0.77 14.13 15.84
CA TRP A 304 1.39 14.65 17.06
C TRP A 304 1.36 16.18 16.99
N MET A 305 0.20 16.76 17.29
CA MET A 305 -0.07 18.18 17.10
C MET A 305 0.90 19.07 17.88
N ASN A 306 1.59 19.99 17.20
CA ASN A 306 2.69 20.82 17.73
C ASN A 306 3.85 20.03 18.38
N GLY A 307 3.97 18.72 18.14
CA GLY A 307 4.89 17.82 18.85
C GLY A 307 4.44 17.52 20.30
N ASP A 308 3.20 17.85 20.67
CA ASP A 308 2.69 17.74 22.03
C ASP A 308 2.21 16.31 22.36
N VAL A 309 3.01 15.58 23.14
CA VAL A 309 2.85 14.13 23.35
C VAL A 309 2.86 13.71 24.82
N ASP A 310 2.10 12.66 25.13
CA ASP A 310 2.09 11.97 26.42
C ASP A 310 2.43 10.48 26.24
N LEU A 311 3.45 10.00 26.98
CA LEU A 311 3.98 8.64 26.81
C LEU A 311 3.00 7.54 27.27
N ALA A 312 2.15 7.82 28.27
CA ALA A 312 1.16 6.86 28.74
C ALA A 312 -0.02 6.76 27.76
N GLN A 313 -0.43 7.88 27.19
CA GLN A 313 -1.42 7.92 26.10
C GLN A 313 -0.88 7.30 24.81
N ILE A 314 0.42 7.47 24.48
CA ILE A 314 1.09 6.74 23.37
C ILE A 314 0.95 5.22 23.56
N THR A 315 1.19 4.72 24.77
CA THR A 315 0.97 3.30 25.09
C THR A 315 -0.49 2.89 24.92
N ARG A 316 -1.44 3.66 25.49
CA ARG A 316 -2.88 3.38 25.44
C ARG A 316 -3.43 3.40 24.01
N GLU A 317 -2.99 4.33 23.16
CA GLU A 317 -3.45 4.46 21.79
C GLU A 317 -2.98 3.27 20.94
N LEU A 318 -1.73 2.83 21.09
CA LEU A 318 -1.21 1.63 20.42
C LEU A 318 -1.89 0.35 20.94
N GLU A 319 -2.15 0.24 22.25
CA GLU A 319 -2.91 -0.89 22.81
C GLU A 319 -4.35 -0.94 22.27
N ALA A 320 -4.99 0.21 22.13
CA ALA A 320 -6.31 0.32 21.53
C ALA A 320 -6.30 -0.03 20.03
N MET A 321 -5.32 0.45 19.26
CA MET A 321 -5.13 0.07 17.85
C MET A 321 -4.96 -1.45 17.71
N LYS A 322 -4.22 -2.08 18.64
CA LYS A 322 -4.05 -3.54 18.66
C LYS A 322 -5.36 -4.28 18.96
N ASP A 323 -6.11 -3.83 19.97
CA ASP A 323 -7.43 -4.39 20.35
C ASP A 323 -8.45 -4.30 19.19
N LYS A 324 -8.50 -3.15 18.50
CA LYS A 324 -9.42 -2.95 17.37
C LYS A 324 -8.90 -3.51 16.03
N GLY A 325 -7.71 -4.12 16.03
CA GLY A 325 -7.20 -4.90 14.90
C GLY A 325 -6.55 -4.10 13.77
N MET A 326 -6.08 -2.88 14.02
CA MET A 326 -5.28 -2.08 13.08
C MET A 326 -3.88 -2.69 12.85
N SER A 327 -3.18 -2.25 11.80
CA SER A 327 -1.76 -2.61 11.59
C SER A 327 -0.81 -1.83 12.51
N GLY A 328 -1.21 -0.62 12.87
CA GLY A 328 -0.46 0.32 13.71
C GLY A 328 -0.72 1.75 13.23
N ALA A 329 0.31 2.60 13.23
CA ALA A 329 0.17 4.03 12.92
C ALA A 329 1.45 4.64 12.36
N GLU A 330 1.38 5.90 11.95
CA GLU A 330 2.44 6.60 11.23
C GLU A 330 2.72 7.94 11.92
N ILE A 331 3.86 8.03 12.62
CA ILE A 331 4.18 9.20 13.47
C ILE A 331 4.28 10.46 12.59
N TRP A 332 3.49 11.48 12.90
CA TRP A 332 3.41 12.73 12.13
C TRP A 332 3.48 13.95 13.05
N ASP A 333 4.66 14.58 13.13
CA ASP A 333 4.88 15.79 13.92
C ASP A 333 4.39 17.02 13.10
N VAL A 334 3.26 17.62 13.47
CA VAL A 334 2.62 18.64 12.62
C VAL A 334 2.00 19.80 13.42
N GLY A 335 2.19 21.03 12.95
CA GLY A 335 1.74 22.23 13.64
C GLY A 335 0.23 22.50 13.53
N VAL A 336 -0.29 23.31 14.47
CA VAL A 336 -1.71 23.71 14.49
C VAL A 336 -1.99 24.91 13.58
N ILE A 337 -2.82 24.68 12.55
CA ILE A 337 -3.32 25.72 11.62
C ILE A 337 -4.47 26.52 12.24
N ARG A 338 -5.57 25.87 12.65
CA ARG A 338 -6.84 26.54 13.03
C ARG A 338 -6.96 26.74 14.55
N ARG A 339 -5.96 27.40 15.13
CA ARG A 339 -5.80 27.64 16.58
C ARG A 339 -7.04 28.27 17.23
N ILE A 340 -7.39 27.79 18.42
CA ILE A 340 -8.37 28.42 19.32
C ILE A 340 -7.59 29.06 20.48
N PRO A 341 -7.63 30.40 20.68
CA PRO A 341 -6.88 31.08 21.76
C PRO A 341 -7.24 30.62 23.17
N GLU A 342 -8.49 30.23 23.38
CA GLU A 342 -9.02 29.70 24.64
C GLU A 342 -8.60 28.24 24.89
N GLU A 343 -8.14 27.54 23.84
CA GLU A 343 -7.79 26.12 23.87
C GLU A 343 -6.51 25.80 23.08
N PRO A 344 -5.36 26.38 23.46
CA PRO A 344 -4.11 26.17 22.77
C PRO A 344 -3.54 24.78 23.05
N ILE A 345 -3.20 24.04 21.99
CA ILE A 345 -2.22 22.96 22.08
C ILE A 345 -0.85 23.62 22.30
N PRO A 346 -0.11 23.30 23.39
CA PRO A 346 1.18 23.91 23.67
C PRO A 346 2.22 23.55 22.60
N ALA A 347 3.38 24.22 22.64
CA ALA A 347 4.53 23.84 21.82
C ALA A 347 5.24 22.65 22.47
N GLY A 348 5.33 21.52 21.76
CA GLY A 348 6.16 20.38 22.14
C GLY A 348 7.66 20.63 21.91
N PRO A 349 8.51 19.63 22.19
CA PRO A 349 9.95 19.71 21.90
C PRO A 349 10.21 19.85 20.38
N PRO A 350 11.39 20.32 19.97
CA PRO A 350 11.81 20.27 18.57
C PRO A 350 11.84 18.82 18.07
N PHE A 351 11.34 18.58 16.85
CA PHE A 351 11.37 17.27 16.19
C PHE A 351 12.80 16.73 16.10
N LEU A 352 12.99 15.44 16.41
CA LEU A 352 14.28 14.78 16.59
C LEU A 352 15.20 15.40 17.68
N GLY A 353 14.70 16.33 18.50
CA GLY A 353 15.32 16.73 19.77
C GLY A 353 15.26 15.62 20.83
N PRO A 354 15.96 15.74 21.98
CA PRO A 354 16.09 14.65 22.95
C PRO A 354 14.75 14.09 23.45
N GLU A 355 13.78 14.96 23.73
CA GLU A 355 12.45 14.60 24.22
C GLU A 355 11.55 14.04 23.10
N SER A 356 11.69 14.56 21.88
CA SER A 356 11.03 14.01 20.68
C SER A 356 11.55 12.61 20.38
N LEU A 357 12.87 12.41 20.41
CA LEU A 357 13.51 11.10 20.26
C LEU A 357 13.10 10.12 21.36
N LYS A 358 12.92 10.58 22.60
CA LYS A 358 12.37 9.75 23.69
C LYS A 358 10.94 9.30 23.39
N ALA A 359 10.09 10.18 22.86
CA ALA A 359 8.71 9.82 22.48
C ALA A 359 8.67 8.85 21.29
N ILE A 360 9.49 9.09 20.25
CA ILE A 360 9.66 8.20 19.10
C ILE A 360 10.17 6.83 19.56
N ALA A 361 11.22 6.78 20.37
CA ALA A 361 11.78 5.54 20.91
C ALA A 361 10.73 4.73 21.70
N HIS A 362 9.98 5.39 22.59
CA HIS A 362 8.92 4.77 23.38
C HIS A 362 7.75 4.27 22.50
N ALA A 363 7.27 5.08 21.56
CA ALA A 363 6.21 4.69 20.64
C ALA A 363 6.59 3.43 19.84
N ILE A 364 7.83 3.38 19.34
CA ILE A 364 8.31 2.22 18.60
C ILE A 364 8.55 1.01 19.53
N GLU A 365 9.03 1.19 20.76
CA GLU A 365 9.12 0.11 21.76
C GLU A 365 7.73 -0.49 22.10
N GLN A 366 6.70 0.35 22.25
CA GLN A 366 5.34 -0.14 22.51
C GLN A 366 4.76 -0.86 21.28
N ALA A 367 5.02 -0.38 20.07
CA ALA A 367 4.66 -1.09 18.84
C ALA A 367 5.39 -2.44 18.72
N ASP A 368 6.66 -2.52 19.13
CA ASP A 368 7.44 -3.76 19.19
C ASP A 368 6.89 -4.78 20.19
N ARG A 369 6.50 -4.32 21.39
CA ARG A 369 5.83 -5.14 22.42
C ARG A 369 4.49 -5.69 21.93
N LEU A 370 3.74 -4.89 21.19
CA LEU A 370 2.40 -5.25 20.71
C LEU A 370 2.42 -6.01 19.39
N GLY A 371 3.55 -6.05 18.68
CA GLY A 371 3.62 -6.57 17.31
C GLY A 371 2.72 -5.75 16.38
N LEU A 372 3.00 -4.45 16.29
CA LEU A 372 2.40 -3.48 15.38
C LEU A 372 3.47 -2.96 14.41
N HIS A 373 3.01 -2.27 13.37
CA HIS A 373 3.83 -1.59 12.38
C HIS A 373 3.78 -0.08 12.60
N LEU A 374 4.94 0.57 12.64
CA LEU A 374 5.02 2.03 12.57
C LEU A 374 5.57 2.52 11.24
N GLY A 375 4.98 3.60 10.73
CA GLY A 375 5.64 4.54 9.84
C GLY A 375 6.09 5.79 10.61
N MET A 376 6.80 6.68 9.91
CA MET A 376 6.99 8.06 10.36
C MET A 376 7.19 8.96 9.14
N VAL A 377 6.47 10.08 9.10
CA VAL A 377 6.65 11.15 8.10
C VAL A 377 8.06 11.73 8.27
N ALA A 378 8.81 11.93 7.19
CA ALA A 378 10.23 12.27 7.25
C ALA A 378 10.53 13.70 7.77
N SER A 379 9.53 14.48 8.18
CA SER A 379 9.69 15.88 8.58
C SER A 379 8.76 16.24 9.74
N SER A 380 8.92 17.48 10.24
CA SER A 380 7.87 18.17 10.96
C SER A 380 7.14 19.07 9.98
N SER A 381 5.80 19.00 9.89
CA SER A 381 5.04 19.20 8.65
C SER A 381 5.04 17.91 7.81
N TRP A 382 5.31 17.96 6.52
CA TRP A 382 5.15 16.81 5.63
C TRP A 382 6.23 16.73 4.54
N ASN A 383 6.44 17.79 3.75
CA ASN A 383 7.54 17.80 2.75
C ASN A 383 8.94 17.62 3.41
N ALA A 384 9.85 16.91 2.74
CA ALA A 384 11.19 16.65 3.25
C ALA A 384 11.99 17.93 3.53
N GLY A 385 12.33 18.14 4.80
CA GLY A 385 13.05 19.33 5.28
C GLY A 385 13.33 19.27 6.79
N GLY A 386 14.03 20.28 7.31
CA GLY A 386 14.39 20.32 8.72
C GLY A 386 15.40 21.40 9.07
N SER A 387 15.62 21.63 10.37
CA SER A 387 16.60 22.60 10.88
C SER A 387 18.06 22.20 10.63
N TRP A 388 18.31 20.94 10.25
CA TRP A 388 19.62 20.41 9.88
C TRP A 388 20.02 20.66 8.42
N VAL A 389 19.08 21.00 7.53
CA VAL A 389 19.31 21.15 6.08
C VAL A 389 20.21 22.36 5.82
N GLN A 390 21.40 22.12 5.26
CA GLN A 390 22.34 23.21 4.96
C GLN A 390 21.92 23.99 3.72
N PRO A 391 22.30 25.27 3.55
CA PRO A 391 21.97 26.06 2.35
C PRO A 391 22.34 25.38 1.03
N ARG A 392 23.47 24.67 0.97
CA ARG A 392 23.87 23.86 -0.22
C ARG A 392 22.92 22.68 -0.51
N GLU A 393 22.29 22.12 0.52
CA GLU A 393 21.36 20.97 0.45
C GLU A 393 19.90 21.41 0.34
N ALA A 394 19.60 22.70 0.52
CA ALA A 394 18.25 23.24 0.44
C ALA A 394 17.81 23.52 -1.00
N MET A 395 16.50 23.53 -1.23
CA MET A 395 15.86 23.76 -2.53
C MET A 395 16.38 25.04 -3.22
N LYS A 396 16.63 24.96 -4.54
CA LYS A 396 17.20 26.06 -5.34
C LYS A 396 16.29 26.43 -6.51
N GLY A 397 16.47 27.65 -7.00
CA GLY A 397 15.80 28.17 -8.20
C GLY A 397 16.73 28.99 -9.07
N LEU A 398 16.38 29.13 -10.34
CA LEU A 398 17.08 29.95 -11.33
C LEU A 398 16.55 31.39 -11.28
N TYR A 399 17.40 32.32 -10.83
CA TYR A 399 17.12 33.75 -10.78
C TYR A 399 17.89 34.49 -11.88
N HIS A 400 17.39 35.66 -12.29
CA HIS A 400 18.06 36.49 -13.29
C HIS A 400 17.90 37.99 -13.03
N SER A 401 18.79 38.78 -13.63
CA SER A 401 18.73 40.23 -13.77
C SER A 401 19.10 40.63 -15.20
N GLU A 402 18.49 41.70 -15.71
CA GLU A 402 18.74 42.19 -17.07
C GLU A 402 19.21 43.64 -17.07
N ILE A 403 20.04 43.98 -18.05
CA ILE A 403 20.37 45.35 -18.47
C ILE A 403 20.22 45.48 -19.99
N THR A 404 20.07 46.71 -20.48
CA THR A 404 20.18 47.04 -21.90
C THR A 404 21.44 47.87 -22.12
N VAL A 405 22.17 47.58 -23.20
CA VAL A 405 23.34 48.35 -23.66
C VAL A 405 23.27 48.59 -25.17
N HIS A 406 23.98 49.60 -25.65
CA HIS A 406 24.09 49.91 -27.08
C HIS A 406 25.55 49.88 -27.51
N GLY A 407 25.84 49.26 -28.66
CA GLY A 407 27.14 49.27 -29.30
C GLY A 407 27.12 49.90 -30.70
N PRO A 408 28.29 50.11 -31.34
CA PRO A 408 29.60 49.63 -30.90
C PRO A 408 30.16 50.40 -29.69
N ALA A 409 30.46 49.70 -28.61
CA ALA A 409 30.93 50.29 -27.35
C ALA A 409 31.72 49.28 -26.52
N ARG A 410 32.65 49.76 -25.67
CA ARG A 410 33.38 48.90 -24.73
C ARG A 410 32.77 48.99 -23.33
N LEU A 411 32.15 47.90 -22.89
CA LEU A 411 31.51 47.78 -21.58
C LEU A 411 32.54 47.31 -20.52
N SER A 412 32.53 47.95 -19.36
CA SER A 412 33.20 47.45 -18.15
C SER A 412 32.44 47.93 -16.90
N GLN A 413 31.49 47.12 -16.42
CA GLN A 413 30.67 47.46 -15.26
C GLN A 413 30.26 46.22 -14.46
N ILE A 414 29.96 46.41 -13.17
CA ILE A 414 29.35 45.40 -12.32
C ILE A 414 27.91 45.16 -12.80
N LEU A 415 27.57 43.91 -13.09
CA LEU A 415 26.20 43.54 -13.45
C LEU A 415 25.31 43.48 -12.20
N PRO A 416 24.05 43.96 -12.26
CA PRO A 416 23.14 43.89 -11.13
C PRO A 416 22.97 42.45 -10.64
N PHE A 417 22.92 42.25 -9.33
CA PHE A 417 22.72 40.92 -8.75
C PHE A 417 21.22 40.52 -8.81
N PRO A 418 20.87 39.30 -9.27
CA PRO A 418 19.49 38.84 -9.35
C PRO A 418 18.72 38.89 -8.02
N ALA A 419 17.47 39.36 -8.07
CA ALA A 419 16.57 39.39 -6.92
C ALA A 419 16.02 37.98 -6.60
N CYS A 420 16.18 37.55 -5.34
CA CYS A 420 15.75 36.24 -4.85
C CYS A 420 15.32 36.29 -3.37
N LYS A 421 14.49 35.32 -2.95
CA LYS A 421 13.98 35.14 -1.58
C LYS A 421 14.97 34.43 -0.62
N ALA A 422 16.14 34.03 -1.11
CA ALA A 422 17.14 33.26 -0.36
C ALA A 422 17.52 33.90 0.99
N PRO A 423 17.91 33.09 2.01
CA PRO A 423 18.57 33.60 3.22
C PRO A 423 19.81 34.41 2.84
N ARG A 424 20.04 35.55 3.51
CA ARG A 424 21.13 36.50 3.17
C ARG A 424 22.22 36.54 4.24
N GLY A 425 23.46 36.74 3.80
CA GLY A 425 24.62 36.96 4.65
C GLY A 425 24.74 38.42 5.13
N PRO A 426 25.79 38.74 5.93
CA PRO A 426 26.05 40.10 6.41
C PRO A 426 26.37 41.12 5.31
N ASP A 427 26.78 40.63 4.14
CA ASP A 427 27.02 41.39 2.89
C ASP A 427 25.72 41.71 2.13
N GLY A 428 24.58 41.14 2.53
CA GLY A 428 23.31 41.25 1.85
C GLY A 428 23.15 40.34 0.63
N LEU A 429 24.16 39.54 0.26
CA LEU A 429 24.06 38.51 -0.78
C LEU A 429 23.42 37.23 -0.22
N PRO A 430 22.95 36.30 -1.06
CA PRO A 430 22.49 34.99 -0.60
C PRO A 430 23.60 34.20 0.09
N VAL A 431 23.28 33.51 1.19
CA VAL A 431 24.21 32.59 1.89
C VAL A 431 24.68 31.45 0.97
N TYR A 432 23.89 31.12 -0.05
CA TYR A 432 24.28 30.22 -1.13
C TYR A 432 23.79 30.74 -2.49
N TYR A 433 24.73 30.91 -3.42
CA TYR A 433 24.44 31.08 -4.84
C TYR A 433 25.61 30.59 -5.71
N LYS A 434 25.34 30.35 -6.99
CA LYS A 434 26.33 30.12 -8.06
C LYS A 434 25.89 30.84 -9.32
N GLU A 435 26.83 31.40 -10.08
CA GLU A 435 26.55 31.84 -11.46
C GLU A 435 26.15 30.63 -12.31
N VAL A 436 25.20 30.81 -13.23
CA VAL A 436 24.75 29.78 -14.18
C VAL A 436 25.12 30.16 -15.60
N ALA A 437 24.84 31.42 -15.99
CA ALA A 437 25.31 31.99 -17.26
C ALA A 437 25.21 33.52 -17.26
N VAL A 438 26.04 34.20 -18.04
CA VAL A 438 25.79 35.58 -18.49
C VAL A 438 25.56 35.54 -19.99
N LEU A 439 24.33 35.83 -20.42
CA LEU A 439 23.91 35.73 -21.82
C LEU A 439 23.65 37.11 -22.39
N ALA A 440 24.02 37.35 -23.64
CA ALA A 440 23.64 38.55 -24.39
C ALA A 440 22.91 38.22 -25.67
N TYR A 441 21.86 38.97 -25.99
CA TYR A 441 21.08 38.80 -27.22
C TYR A 441 20.56 40.14 -27.77
N PRO A 442 20.34 40.27 -29.08
CA PRO A 442 19.88 41.53 -29.68
C PRO A 442 18.53 41.97 -29.10
N GLN A 443 18.42 43.25 -28.76
CA GLN A 443 17.16 43.85 -28.36
C GLN A 443 16.41 44.32 -29.61
N THR A 444 15.37 43.58 -29.99
CA THR A 444 14.45 43.94 -31.08
C THR A 444 13.20 44.65 -30.56
N SER A 445 12.56 45.45 -31.41
CA SER A 445 11.32 46.17 -31.06
C SER A 445 10.12 45.27 -30.79
N ASP A 446 10.11 44.05 -31.36
CA ASP A 446 9.13 43.00 -31.09
C ASP A 446 9.51 42.08 -29.92
N GLN A 447 10.69 42.27 -29.32
CA GLN A 447 11.26 41.45 -28.23
C GLN A 447 11.39 39.95 -28.59
N VAL A 448 11.59 39.65 -29.87
CA VAL A 448 11.77 38.30 -30.42
C VAL A 448 13.25 38.02 -30.71
N ILE A 449 13.80 36.99 -30.06
CA ILE A 449 15.11 36.42 -30.39
C ILE A 449 14.97 35.67 -31.71
N ARG A 450 15.75 36.08 -32.73
CA ARG A 450 15.59 35.56 -34.11
C ARG A 450 16.01 34.10 -34.26
N ASP A 451 17.09 33.73 -33.57
CA ASP A 451 17.77 32.44 -33.65
C ASP A 451 18.47 32.20 -32.30
N PRO A 452 18.41 31.01 -31.68
CA PRO A 452 19.26 30.63 -30.55
C PRO A 452 20.76 30.94 -30.75
N ALA A 453 21.29 30.84 -31.97
CA ALA A 453 22.67 31.20 -32.28
C ALA A 453 22.99 32.70 -32.14
N ALA A 454 21.97 33.57 -32.03
CA ALA A 454 22.14 34.98 -31.70
C ALA A 454 22.30 35.24 -30.18
N VAL A 455 22.19 34.21 -29.33
CA VAL A 455 22.42 34.29 -27.89
C VAL A 455 23.89 34.00 -27.60
N ILE A 456 24.65 35.05 -27.28
CA ILE A 456 26.08 35.00 -27.01
C ILE A 456 26.31 34.67 -25.53
N ASP A 457 27.07 33.60 -25.25
CA ASP A 457 27.58 33.34 -23.90
C ASP A 457 28.75 34.28 -23.58
N LEU A 458 28.60 35.06 -22.51
CA LEU A 458 29.58 35.99 -21.94
C LEU A 458 30.05 35.55 -20.54
N SER A 459 29.69 34.36 -20.07
CA SER A 459 30.01 33.87 -18.71
C SER A 459 31.51 33.91 -18.42
N GLY A 460 32.34 33.51 -19.38
CA GLY A 460 33.81 33.60 -19.32
C GLY A 460 34.39 35.04 -19.39
N LYS A 461 33.55 36.08 -19.34
CA LYS A 461 33.94 37.50 -19.30
C LYS A 461 33.42 38.23 -18.05
N LEU A 462 32.75 37.51 -17.15
CA LEU A 462 32.40 37.98 -15.81
C LEU A 462 33.56 37.65 -14.86
N ASP A 463 34.04 38.64 -14.10
CA ASP A 463 35.00 38.42 -13.03
C ASP A 463 34.32 38.07 -11.69
N ALA A 464 35.13 37.75 -10.67
CA ALA A 464 34.64 37.34 -9.35
C ALA A 464 33.89 38.45 -8.59
N ASP A 465 34.13 39.72 -8.92
CA ASP A 465 33.40 40.88 -8.38
C ASP A 465 32.07 41.13 -9.13
N GLY A 466 31.75 40.29 -10.13
CA GLY A 466 30.55 40.41 -10.95
C GLY A 466 30.64 41.52 -12.01
N ARG A 467 31.84 41.99 -12.35
CA ARG A 467 32.08 42.93 -13.45
C ARG A 467 32.21 42.18 -14.78
N LEU A 468 31.45 42.63 -15.77
CA LEU A 468 31.51 42.15 -17.14
C LEU A 468 32.38 43.09 -17.97
N ALA A 469 33.39 42.55 -18.65
CA ALA A 469 34.19 43.26 -19.64
C ALA A 469 33.86 42.75 -21.06
N TRP A 470 33.22 43.58 -21.90
CA TRP A 470 32.78 43.17 -23.23
C TRP A 470 32.77 44.31 -24.26
N ASP A 471 33.41 44.09 -25.41
CA ASP A 471 33.23 44.92 -26.59
C ASP A 471 31.89 44.57 -27.28
N VAL A 472 30.89 45.42 -27.05
CA VAL A 472 29.50 45.27 -27.50
C VAL A 472 29.42 45.52 -29.01
N PRO A 473 28.89 44.58 -29.82
CA PRO A 473 28.68 44.77 -31.26
C PRO A 473 27.67 45.89 -31.56
N ALA A 474 27.65 46.36 -32.81
CA ALA A 474 26.68 47.36 -33.25
C ALA A 474 25.22 46.94 -32.98
N GLY A 475 24.40 47.88 -32.49
CA GLY A 475 22.98 47.66 -32.18
C GLY A 475 22.65 47.73 -30.68
N ALA A 476 21.41 47.45 -30.34
CA ALA A 476 20.93 47.33 -28.97
C ALA A 476 21.00 45.87 -28.49
N TRP A 477 21.45 45.64 -27.27
CA TRP A 477 21.65 44.31 -26.69
C TRP A 477 21.08 44.23 -25.28
N VAL A 478 20.33 43.17 -24.97
CA VAL A 478 20.03 42.77 -23.61
C VAL A 478 21.20 41.93 -23.11
N ILE A 479 21.66 42.17 -21.87
CA ILE A 479 22.57 41.27 -21.15
C ILE A 479 21.81 40.76 -19.91
N ALA A 480 21.71 39.45 -19.77
CA ALA A 480 21.01 38.76 -18.70
C ALA A 480 21.99 37.90 -17.88
N ARG A 481 22.14 38.22 -16.58
CA ARG A 481 22.92 37.42 -15.62
C ARG A 481 21.99 36.44 -14.93
N PHE A 482 22.26 35.15 -15.09
CA PHE A 482 21.52 34.04 -14.48
C PHE A 482 22.35 33.44 -13.34
N ILE A 483 21.72 33.26 -12.17
CA ILE A 483 22.30 32.55 -11.02
C ILE A 483 21.35 31.44 -10.55
N THR A 484 21.88 30.45 -9.87
CA THR A 484 21.09 29.58 -8.98
C THR A 484 21.33 29.99 -7.53
N SER A 485 20.27 29.98 -6.72
CA SER A 485 20.30 30.31 -5.28
C SER A 485 19.12 29.64 -4.59
N ASN A 486 19.09 29.60 -3.26
CA ASN A 486 17.98 28.96 -2.54
C ASN A 486 16.64 29.65 -2.79
N THR A 487 15.56 28.87 -2.85
CA THR A 487 14.19 29.42 -2.91
C THR A 487 13.79 30.16 -1.63
N GLY A 488 14.48 29.86 -0.52
CA GLY A 488 14.14 30.35 0.82
C GLY A 488 12.90 29.68 1.43
N GLN A 489 12.29 28.71 0.74
CA GLN A 489 11.12 28.00 1.26
C GLN A 489 11.49 27.15 2.48
N LYS A 490 10.57 27.16 3.45
CA LYS A 490 10.63 26.40 4.69
C LYS A 490 9.51 25.36 4.73
N LEU A 491 9.58 24.46 5.70
CA LEU A 491 8.48 23.57 6.08
C LEU A 491 7.17 24.36 6.23
N VAL A 492 6.05 23.81 5.74
CA VAL A 492 4.79 24.54 5.55
C VAL A 492 4.05 24.77 6.88
N VAL A 493 3.83 23.71 7.65
CA VAL A 493 3.21 23.74 8.97
C VAL A 493 4.01 22.87 9.97
N PRO A 494 5.28 23.20 10.24
CA PRO A 494 6.07 22.52 11.26
C PRO A 494 5.52 22.83 12.65
N SER A 495 5.79 21.94 13.59
CA SER A 495 5.60 22.22 15.01
C SER A 495 6.43 23.45 15.43
N PRO A 496 6.02 24.21 16.47
CA PRO A 496 6.54 25.56 16.71
C PRO A 496 8.07 25.66 16.87
N ASN A 497 8.71 24.59 17.34
CA ASN A 497 10.16 24.51 17.59
C ASN A 497 10.94 23.76 16.49
N SER A 498 10.28 23.29 15.42
CA SER A 498 10.80 22.32 14.44
C SER A 498 11.08 22.90 13.04
N ASN A 499 10.95 24.22 12.86
CA ASN A 499 11.00 24.87 11.55
C ASN A 499 12.42 24.86 10.92
N GLY A 500 12.50 24.71 9.60
CA GLY A 500 13.74 24.61 8.83
C GLY A 500 13.51 24.70 7.31
N LEU A 501 14.58 24.56 6.52
CA LEU A 501 14.51 24.62 5.05
C LEU A 501 14.02 23.29 4.45
N LEU A 502 13.40 23.36 3.28
CA LEU A 502 13.13 22.18 2.45
C LEU A 502 14.40 21.74 1.71
N ILE A 503 14.57 20.43 1.50
CA ILE A 503 15.70 19.89 0.75
C ILE A 503 15.63 20.25 -0.74
N ASP A 504 16.78 20.16 -1.42
CA ASP A 504 16.83 20.11 -2.87
C ASP A 504 16.36 18.75 -3.37
N HIS A 505 15.09 18.68 -3.77
CA HIS A 505 14.46 17.45 -4.23
C HIS A 505 15.02 16.96 -5.58
N LEU A 506 15.80 17.79 -6.29
CA LEU A 506 16.51 17.43 -7.52
C LEU A 506 17.90 16.81 -7.24
N ASP A 507 18.38 16.84 -5.98
CA ASP A 507 19.69 16.29 -5.58
C ASP A 507 19.55 15.07 -4.64
N GLY A 508 19.94 13.90 -5.15
CA GLY A 508 19.98 12.66 -4.37
C GLY A 508 20.94 12.70 -3.18
N ASN A 509 21.90 13.64 -3.11
CA ASN A 509 22.75 13.81 -1.94
C ASN A 509 22.02 14.53 -0.80
N ALA A 510 21.25 15.58 -1.10
CA ALA A 510 20.39 16.24 -0.14
C ALA A 510 19.36 15.28 0.48
N ALA A 511 18.72 14.44 -0.35
CA ALA A 511 17.82 13.38 0.12
C ALA A 511 18.53 12.37 1.05
N ARG A 512 19.67 11.81 0.62
CA ARG A 512 20.45 10.86 1.44
C ARG A 512 20.98 11.50 2.73
N ALA A 513 21.34 12.78 2.73
CA ALA A 513 21.76 13.51 3.93
C ALA A 513 20.60 13.72 4.93
N HIS A 514 19.43 14.09 4.44
CA HIS A 514 18.21 14.26 5.23
C HIS A 514 17.77 12.95 5.89
N PHE A 515 17.64 11.86 5.13
CA PHE A 515 17.28 10.55 5.69
C PHE A 515 18.35 9.97 6.62
N ARG A 516 19.65 10.19 6.33
CA ARG A 516 20.73 9.82 7.25
C ARG A 516 20.57 10.53 8.59
N HIS A 517 20.29 11.84 8.60
CA HIS A 517 20.09 12.58 9.83
C HIS A 517 18.95 11.98 10.68
N ILE A 518 17.82 11.65 10.07
CA ILE A 518 16.67 11.04 10.79
C ILE A 518 17.08 9.70 11.42
N ILE A 519 17.70 8.82 10.64
CA ILE A 519 18.09 7.48 11.09
C ILE A 519 19.18 7.55 12.17
N ASP A 520 20.26 8.30 11.95
CA ASP A 520 21.36 8.44 12.91
C ASP A 520 20.85 9.03 14.23
N ARG A 521 19.91 9.99 14.21
CA ARG A 521 19.30 10.55 15.42
C ARG A 521 18.50 9.50 16.19
N ILE A 522 17.67 8.68 15.53
CA ILE A 522 16.94 7.59 16.19
C ILE A 522 17.90 6.53 16.76
N LEU A 523 18.99 6.23 16.04
CA LEU A 523 20.00 5.27 16.49
C LEU A 523 20.81 5.74 17.72
N THR A 524 20.82 7.04 18.06
CA THR A 524 21.41 7.49 19.33
C THR A 524 20.59 7.12 20.57
N VAL A 525 19.30 6.79 20.42
CA VAL A 525 18.40 6.44 21.54
C VAL A 525 17.93 4.98 21.54
N ARG A 526 18.03 4.24 20.43
CA ARG A 526 17.80 2.78 20.37
C ARG A 526 18.76 2.09 19.40
N PRO A 527 19.25 0.87 19.70
CA PRO A 527 20.15 0.13 18.79
C PRO A 527 19.45 -0.45 17.55
N SER A 528 18.12 -0.35 17.44
CA SER A 528 17.34 -0.95 16.35
C SER A 528 16.19 -0.07 15.87
N LEU A 529 15.80 -0.30 14.61
CA LEU A 529 14.63 0.26 13.92
C LEU A 529 13.52 -0.80 13.81
N ASP A 530 13.46 -1.73 14.77
CA ASP A 530 12.34 -2.65 14.97
C ASP A 530 11.01 -1.91 15.15
N ALA A 531 9.90 -2.58 14.84
CA ALA A 531 8.54 -2.06 14.56
C ALA A 531 8.41 -0.95 13.50
N LEU A 532 9.37 -0.04 13.35
CA LEU A 532 9.43 0.93 12.27
C LEU A 532 9.65 0.20 10.93
N ARG A 533 8.74 0.40 9.97
CA ARG A 533 8.68 -0.33 8.69
C ARG A 533 9.07 0.51 7.49
N TYR A 534 8.83 1.81 7.57
CA TYR A 534 9.04 2.76 6.50
C TYR A 534 9.24 4.16 7.08
N LEU A 535 9.90 5.01 6.30
CA LEU A 535 9.72 6.45 6.40
C LEU A 535 8.92 6.90 5.18
N GLU A 536 8.25 8.03 5.32
CA GLU A 536 7.31 8.53 4.32
C GLU A 536 7.63 9.97 3.87
N VAL A 537 7.30 10.25 2.61
CA VAL A 537 7.20 11.61 2.06
C VAL A 537 5.84 11.77 1.38
N ASP A 538 5.00 12.58 2.02
CA ASP A 538 3.71 13.10 1.56
C ASP A 538 3.82 13.83 0.19
N SER A 539 2.70 14.26 -0.35
CA SER A 539 2.60 15.19 -1.47
C SER A 539 3.44 16.47 -1.28
N VAL A 540 3.78 17.13 -2.39
CA VAL A 540 4.81 18.18 -2.42
C VAL A 540 4.28 19.56 -2.86
N GLU A 541 3.96 20.41 -1.90
CA GLU A 541 3.60 21.82 -2.11
C GLU A 541 4.81 22.76 -2.02
N VAL A 542 5.68 22.66 -3.02
CA VAL A 542 6.71 23.67 -3.26
C VAL A 542 6.16 24.90 -4.00
N ASP A 543 6.66 26.07 -3.61
CA ASP A 543 6.42 27.39 -4.20
C ASP A 543 6.60 27.34 -5.73
N ASN A 544 5.77 28.05 -6.51
CA ASN A 544 5.93 28.10 -7.97
C ASN A 544 7.20 28.89 -8.33
N GLN A 545 8.24 28.19 -8.78
CA GLN A 545 9.58 28.71 -9.04
C GLN A 545 10.13 28.12 -10.34
N THR A 546 11.17 28.72 -10.91
CA THR A 546 12.00 28.04 -11.91
C THR A 546 12.99 27.15 -11.17
N ASP A 547 12.58 25.93 -10.83
CA ASP A 547 13.39 24.94 -10.08
C ASP A 547 14.76 24.72 -10.73
N TRP A 548 15.77 24.52 -9.91
CA TRP A 548 17.14 24.32 -10.38
C TRP A 548 17.94 23.49 -9.39
N THR A 549 19.04 22.90 -9.84
CA THR A 549 20.07 22.35 -8.96
C THR A 549 21.46 22.57 -9.57
N ASP A 550 22.51 22.37 -8.77
CA ASP A 550 23.90 22.63 -9.17
C ASP A 550 24.30 21.91 -10.47
N THR A 551 23.84 20.68 -10.65
CA THR A 551 24.15 19.79 -11.79
C THR A 551 23.20 19.93 -12.97
N PHE A 552 22.18 20.82 -12.90
CA PHE A 552 21.07 20.84 -13.86
C PHE A 552 21.52 20.98 -15.33
N VAL A 553 22.53 21.81 -15.61
CA VAL A 553 23.04 21.99 -16.99
C VAL A 553 23.74 20.73 -17.52
N GLU A 554 24.47 20.00 -16.68
CA GLU A 554 25.13 18.74 -17.04
C GLU A 554 24.10 17.63 -17.27
N GLU A 555 23.17 17.47 -16.33
CA GLU A 555 22.11 16.46 -16.41
C GLU A 555 21.14 16.75 -17.57
N PHE A 556 20.84 18.01 -17.87
CA PHE A 556 20.07 18.38 -19.06
C PHE A 556 20.81 17.95 -20.34
N ARG A 557 22.09 18.35 -20.51
CA ARG A 557 22.89 17.98 -21.69
C ARG A 557 22.96 16.46 -21.86
N LYS A 558 23.13 15.72 -20.76
CA LYS A 558 23.16 14.25 -20.69
C LYS A 558 21.83 13.57 -21.01
N ARG A 559 20.68 14.14 -20.61
CA ARG A 559 19.34 13.53 -20.78
C ARG A 559 18.62 13.98 -22.05
N ARG A 560 18.90 15.19 -22.53
CA ARG A 560 18.22 15.86 -23.66
C ARG A 560 19.11 15.99 -24.90
N GLY A 561 20.43 15.84 -24.77
CA GLY A 561 21.37 15.77 -25.89
C GLY A 561 21.80 17.13 -26.47
N TYR A 562 21.38 18.26 -25.88
CA TYR A 562 21.76 19.60 -26.32
C TYR A 562 21.97 20.56 -25.14
N ASP A 563 22.54 21.74 -25.41
CA ASP A 563 22.86 22.73 -24.39
C ASP A 563 21.64 23.62 -24.03
N PRO A 564 21.18 23.69 -22.77
CA PRO A 564 20.05 24.54 -22.40
C PRO A 564 20.39 26.03 -22.36
N LEU A 565 21.67 26.42 -22.32
CA LEU A 565 22.07 27.81 -22.03
C LEU A 565 21.50 28.85 -23.02
N PRO A 566 21.53 28.67 -24.35
CA PRO A 566 20.95 29.65 -25.28
C PRO A 566 19.44 29.86 -25.10
N TYR A 567 18.75 28.94 -24.43
CA TYR A 567 17.29 28.90 -24.35
C TYR A 567 16.75 29.39 -23.00
N LEU A 568 17.60 29.61 -21.98
CA LEU A 568 17.17 30.15 -20.66
C LEU A 568 16.26 31.39 -20.72
N PRO A 569 16.40 32.33 -21.68
CA PRO A 569 15.46 33.44 -21.85
C PRO A 569 13.98 33.01 -22.02
N ALA A 570 13.70 31.82 -22.57
CA ALA A 570 12.34 31.28 -22.67
C ALA A 570 11.74 30.89 -21.31
N LEU A 571 12.55 30.55 -20.30
CA LEU A 571 12.07 30.33 -18.93
C LEU A 571 11.66 31.65 -18.24
N LYS A 572 12.09 32.79 -18.82
CA LYS A 572 11.79 34.16 -18.34
C LYS A 572 10.90 34.93 -19.32
N GLY A 573 10.13 34.20 -20.15
CA GLY A 573 9.07 34.74 -20.99
C GLY A 573 9.51 35.41 -22.30
N LYS A 574 10.80 35.40 -22.65
CA LYS A 574 11.27 35.89 -23.96
C LYS A 574 10.81 34.95 -25.07
N ARG A 575 10.55 35.48 -26.26
CA ARG A 575 10.04 34.73 -27.41
C ARG A 575 11.15 34.47 -28.42
N PHE A 576 11.08 33.31 -29.07
CA PHE A 576 11.87 32.97 -30.25
C PHE A 576 11.02 33.15 -31.52
N ALA A 577 11.66 33.36 -32.67
CA ALA A 577 10.94 33.63 -33.93
C ALA A 577 10.10 32.43 -34.39
N ASP A 578 10.59 31.22 -34.16
CA ASP A 578 9.79 30.00 -34.17
C ASP A 578 9.25 29.71 -32.75
N PRO A 579 7.92 29.70 -32.53
CA PRO A 579 7.31 29.32 -31.26
C PRO A 579 7.65 27.88 -30.81
N GLN A 580 7.92 26.95 -31.73
CA GLN A 580 8.25 25.56 -31.40
C GLN A 580 9.51 25.48 -30.54
N VAL A 581 10.52 26.31 -30.85
CA VAL A 581 11.79 26.37 -30.10
C VAL A 581 11.53 26.65 -28.61
N ALA A 582 10.68 27.62 -28.31
CA ALA A 582 10.34 27.98 -26.94
C ALA A 582 9.52 26.89 -26.23
N SER A 583 8.48 26.33 -26.89
CA SER A 583 7.61 25.33 -26.28
C SER A 583 8.31 23.99 -26.04
N ARG A 584 9.16 23.55 -26.98
CA ARG A 584 9.91 22.29 -26.89
C ARG A 584 11.00 22.36 -25.83
N PHE A 585 11.80 23.43 -25.78
CA PHE A 585 12.75 23.62 -24.68
C PHE A 585 12.06 23.74 -23.32
N GLN A 586 10.91 24.43 -23.23
CA GLN A 586 10.13 24.45 -21.98
C GLN A 586 9.60 23.05 -21.60
N HIS A 587 9.33 22.17 -22.57
CA HIS A 587 8.97 20.77 -22.32
C HIS A 587 10.19 19.96 -21.84
N ASP A 588 11.33 20.01 -22.54
CA ASP A 588 12.59 19.36 -22.14
C ASP A 588 13.08 19.82 -20.75
N TYR A 589 12.85 21.09 -20.41
CA TYR A 589 13.09 21.64 -19.06
C TYR A 589 12.17 20.97 -18.02
N ARG A 590 10.85 20.93 -18.23
CA ARG A 590 9.91 20.26 -17.29
C ARG A 590 10.22 18.77 -17.15
N GLN A 591 10.51 18.11 -18.25
CA GLN A 591 10.97 16.73 -18.29
C GLN A 591 12.26 16.53 -17.47
N THR A 592 13.25 17.43 -17.59
CA THR A 592 14.50 17.35 -16.81
C THR A 592 14.29 17.63 -15.32
N VAL A 593 13.42 18.58 -14.95
CA VAL A 593 13.01 18.81 -13.55
C VAL A 593 12.34 17.55 -12.99
N SER A 594 11.37 16.97 -13.70
CA SER A 594 10.70 15.72 -13.29
C SER A 594 11.67 14.55 -13.15
N ASP A 595 12.56 14.37 -14.12
CA ASP A 595 13.60 13.34 -14.10
C ASP A 595 14.49 13.44 -12.85
N LEU A 596 15.00 14.64 -12.55
CA LEU A 596 15.85 14.88 -11.40
C LEU A 596 15.07 14.78 -10.08
N TRP A 597 13.81 15.17 -10.06
CA TRP A 597 12.94 15.00 -8.89
C TRP A 597 12.69 13.51 -8.60
N ILE A 598 12.39 12.71 -9.61
CA ILE A 598 12.16 11.27 -9.45
C ILE A 598 13.44 10.55 -9.03
N ASP A 599 14.56 10.85 -9.69
CA ASP A 599 15.83 10.19 -9.43
C ASP A 599 16.44 10.64 -8.08
N GLY A 600 16.34 11.94 -7.76
CA GLY A 600 16.91 12.58 -6.57
C GLY A 600 16.05 12.47 -5.30
N HIS A 601 14.73 12.67 -5.39
CA HIS A 601 13.84 12.56 -4.22
C HIS A 601 13.37 11.12 -4.00
N TYR A 602 12.74 10.49 -5.00
CA TYR A 602 12.08 9.19 -4.81
C TYR A 602 13.10 8.04 -4.83
N ARG A 603 13.84 7.87 -5.92
CA ARG A 603 14.74 6.70 -6.10
C ARG A 603 15.89 6.69 -5.09
N ALA A 604 16.59 7.81 -4.92
CA ALA A 604 17.73 7.89 -3.99
C ALA A 604 17.32 7.66 -2.53
N SER A 605 16.11 8.10 -2.13
CA SER A 605 15.56 7.84 -0.79
C SER A 605 15.18 6.36 -0.63
N ARG A 606 14.46 5.78 -1.61
CA ARG A 606 14.12 4.35 -1.59
C ARG A 606 15.37 3.47 -1.45
N GLU A 607 16.40 3.72 -2.26
CA GLU A 607 17.67 3.00 -2.20
C GLU A 607 18.34 3.13 -0.84
N PHE A 608 18.41 4.35 -0.30
CA PHE A 608 19.05 4.60 0.99
C PHE A 608 18.32 3.91 2.14
N LEU A 609 16.99 4.08 2.25
CA LEU A 609 16.16 3.47 3.29
C LEU A 609 16.23 1.94 3.27
N ASN A 610 16.22 1.33 2.08
CA ASN A 610 16.26 -0.13 1.95
C ASN A 610 17.53 -0.76 2.51
N THR A 611 18.69 -0.06 2.53
CA THR A 611 19.88 -0.59 3.21
C THR A 611 19.61 -0.85 4.70
N TYR A 612 18.97 0.10 5.38
CA TYR A 612 18.57 -0.02 6.79
C TYR A 612 17.38 -0.99 7.02
N GLY A 613 16.80 -1.56 5.98
CA GLY A 613 15.61 -2.43 6.07
C GLY A 613 14.31 -1.66 6.32
N LEU A 614 14.29 -0.36 5.97
CA LEU A 614 13.13 0.50 5.90
C LEU A 614 12.67 0.65 4.45
N ARG A 615 11.35 0.73 4.23
CA ARG A 615 10.78 1.08 2.93
C ARG A 615 10.59 2.59 2.78
N LEU A 616 10.48 3.07 1.54
CA LEU A 616 9.87 4.36 1.22
C LEU A 616 8.38 4.17 0.92
N VAL A 617 7.52 4.83 1.68
CA VAL A 617 6.17 5.19 1.22
C VAL A 617 6.25 6.60 0.63
N ALA A 618 5.61 6.85 -0.50
CA ALA A 618 5.55 8.20 -1.07
C ALA A 618 4.34 8.40 -1.97
N GLU A 619 3.85 9.64 -2.01
CA GLU A 619 2.77 10.06 -2.92
C GLU A 619 3.29 10.50 -4.29
N GLY A 620 2.47 10.38 -5.34
CA GLY A 620 2.85 10.70 -6.72
C GLY A 620 3.12 12.19 -6.97
N GLY A 621 2.69 13.05 -6.05
CA GLY A 621 2.74 14.50 -6.20
C GLY A 621 1.52 15.04 -6.94
N HIS A 622 0.39 15.12 -6.24
CA HIS A 622 -0.84 15.78 -6.68
C HIS A 622 -1.03 17.14 -5.98
N GLY A 623 -0.60 17.26 -4.71
CA GLY A 623 -0.67 18.50 -3.94
C GLY A 623 0.10 19.69 -4.54
N GLY A 624 -0.35 20.90 -4.22
CA GLY A 624 0.35 22.16 -4.48
C GLY A 624 0.65 22.46 -5.95
N TYR A 625 1.94 22.47 -6.31
CA TYR A 625 2.43 22.71 -7.67
C TYR A 625 3.28 21.50 -8.12
N PRO A 626 2.65 20.43 -8.62
CA PRO A 626 3.35 19.18 -8.88
C PRO A 626 4.42 19.30 -9.97
N ARG A 627 5.54 18.61 -9.75
CA ARG A 627 6.76 18.68 -10.59
C ARG A 627 7.10 17.37 -11.30
N ALA A 628 6.82 16.25 -10.64
CA ALA A 628 7.12 14.92 -11.14
C ALA A 628 6.02 14.38 -12.08
N GLU A 629 6.40 13.39 -12.88
CA GLU A 629 5.50 12.43 -13.50
C GLU A 629 5.06 11.42 -12.41
N PRO A 630 3.78 11.39 -11.98
CA PRO A 630 3.34 10.70 -10.77
C PRO A 630 3.37 9.17 -10.85
N LEU A 631 3.17 8.56 -12.01
CA LEU A 631 3.20 7.11 -12.19
C LEU A 631 4.61 6.56 -11.96
N ARG A 632 5.65 7.20 -12.51
CA ARG A 632 7.05 6.84 -12.23
C ARG A 632 7.47 7.26 -10.82
N ALA A 633 6.94 8.35 -10.26
CA ALA A 633 7.19 8.72 -8.86
C ALA A 633 6.69 7.63 -7.88
N CYS A 634 5.40 7.26 -7.94
CA CYS A 634 4.84 6.13 -7.21
C CYS A 634 5.52 4.80 -7.55
N GLY A 635 5.89 4.60 -8.82
CA GLY A 635 6.62 3.43 -9.31
C GLY A 635 8.02 3.28 -8.72
N GLU A 636 8.67 4.39 -8.34
CA GLU A 636 10.00 4.42 -7.72
C GLU A 636 9.98 4.41 -6.18
N ALA A 637 8.82 4.54 -5.53
CA ALA A 637 8.66 4.18 -4.11
C ALA A 637 8.74 2.65 -3.90
N ASP A 638 8.81 2.17 -2.65
CA ASP A 638 8.54 0.75 -2.36
C ASP A 638 7.03 0.47 -2.31
N ILE A 639 6.28 1.48 -1.86
CA ILE A 639 4.81 1.52 -1.80
C ILE A 639 4.41 2.91 -2.31
N GLY A 640 3.72 2.95 -3.46
CA GLY A 640 3.04 4.17 -3.90
C GLY A 640 1.80 4.42 -3.04
N ARG A 641 1.64 5.66 -2.60
CA ARG A 641 0.46 6.15 -1.90
C ARG A 641 -0.32 7.08 -2.84
N GLY A 642 -1.65 6.97 -2.82
CA GLY A 642 -2.55 7.98 -3.37
C GLY A 642 -3.38 8.64 -2.26
N GLU A 643 -4.34 9.46 -2.65
CA GLU A 643 -5.15 10.26 -1.74
C GLU A 643 -6.63 10.17 -2.15
N PHE A 644 -7.56 10.08 -1.19
CA PHE A 644 -8.99 10.28 -1.47
C PHE A 644 -9.76 10.99 -0.36
N TRP A 645 -10.48 12.05 -0.76
CA TRP A 645 -11.24 12.92 0.14
C TRP A 645 -12.75 12.64 0.10
N ASN A 646 -13.42 12.80 1.24
CA ASN A 646 -14.87 12.75 1.34
C ASN A 646 -15.51 13.96 0.62
N GLY A 647 -16.03 13.72 -0.60
CA GLY A 647 -16.78 14.70 -1.38
C GLY A 647 -15.93 15.85 -1.96
N LYS A 648 -14.67 15.56 -2.36
CA LYS A 648 -13.77 16.51 -3.04
C LYS A 648 -13.03 15.86 -4.19
N GLN A 649 -12.61 16.68 -5.15
CA GLN A 649 -11.92 16.26 -6.36
C GLN A 649 -10.47 15.74 -6.16
N PHE A 650 -9.97 15.75 -4.92
CA PHE A 650 -8.74 15.08 -4.51
C PHE A 650 -9.03 13.59 -4.35
N TRP A 651 -8.84 12.85 -5.44
CA TRP A 651 -9.13 11.42 -5.55
C TRP A 651 -8.22 10.84 -6.64
N VAL A 652 -7.11 10.23 -6.24
CA VAL A 652 -6.04 9.75 -7.14
C VAL A 652 -5.71 8.27 -6.96
N VAL A 653 -6.63 7.50 -6.37
CA VAL A 653 -6.48 6.05 -6.15
C VAL A 653 -6.12 5.31 -7.44
N LYS A 654 -6.76 5.65 -8.57
CA LYS A 654 -6.49 5.03 -9.88
C LYS A 654 -5.10 5.39 -10.45
N GLU A 655 -4.48 6.49 -9.99
CA GLU A 655 -3.10 6.87 -10.31
C GLU A 655 -2.12 5.93 -9.59
N ALA A 656 -2.26 5.80 -8.26
CA ALA A 656 -1.45 4.88 -7.45
C ALA A 656 -1.64 3.41 -7.86
N ALA A 657 -2.88 3.01 -8.22
CA ALA A 657 -3.18 1.70 -8.76
C ALA A 657 -2.50 1.46 -10.11
N SER A 658 -2.68 2.35 -11.09
CA SER A 658 -2.01 2.25 -12.40
C SER A 658 -0.49 2.16 -12.23
N ALA A 659 0.10 3.01 -11.39
CA ALA A 659 1.53 3.00 -11.07
C ALA A 659 1.98 1.64 -10.49
N ALA A 660 1.26 1.12 -9.51
CA ALA A 660 1.56 -0.19 -8.92
C ALA A 660 1.46 -1.32 -9.96
N HIS A 661 0.42 -1.30 -10.78
CA HIS A 661 0.17 -2.30 -11.82
C HIS A 661 1.25 -2.30 -12.90
N ILE A 662 1.65 -1.13 -13.41
CA ILE A 662 2.65 -1.03 -14.48
C ILE A 662 4.09 -1.26 -14.00
N TYR A 663 4.41 -0.91 -12.74
CA TYR A 663 5.74 -1.11 -12.16
C TYR A 663 5.94 -2.44 -11.41
N GLY A 664 4.87 -3.21 -11.19
CA GLY A 664 4.92 -4.51 -10.52
C GLY A 664 4.93 -4.43 -8.98
N ARG A 665 4.34 -3.37 -8.40
CA ARG A 665 4.13 -3.23 -6.96
C ARG A 665 2.84 -3.94 -6.55
N GLN A 666 2.86 -4.61 -5.39
CA GLN A 666 1.68 -5.32 -4.87
C GLN A 666 0.71 -4.41 -4.12
N LEU A 667 1.23 -3.38 -3.43
CA LEU A 667 0.47 -2.53 -2.53
C LEU A 667 0.10 -1.21 -3.21
N VAL A 668 -1.17 -0.87 -3.09
CA VAL A 668 -1.77 0.44 -3.41
C VAL A 668 -2.29 0.98 -2.07
N ASP A 669 -1.49 1.83 -1.43
CA ASP A 669 -1.89 2.53 -0.20
C ASP A 669 -2.63 3.83 -0.56
N ALA A 670 -3.43 4.35 0.36
CA ALA A 670 -3.86 5.74 0.26
C ALA A 670 -3.97 6.45 1.61
N GLU A 671 -3.66 7.75 1.61
CA GLU A 671 -4.33 8.70 2.50
C GLU A 671 -5.85 8.55 2.29
N SER A 672 -6.54 8.14 3.36
CA SER A 672 -7.92 7.69 3.31
C SER A 672 -8.84 8.55 4.17
N PHE A 673 -9.98 8.93 3.56
CA PHE A 673 -11.14 9.59 4.20
C PHE A 673 -10.97 11.08 4.55
N THR A 674 -9.96 11.76 3.99
CA THR A 674 -9.66 13.16 4.31
C THR A 674 -10.85 14.09 4.03
N GLY A 675 -11.16 15.04 4.91
CA GLY A 675 -12.44 15.72 4.80
C GLY A 675 -12.67 16.92 5.72
N TRP A 676 -13.66 17.73 5.35
CA TRP A 676 -14.09 18.90 6.14
C TRP A 676 -15.32 18.63 7.03
N ARG A 677 -15.91 17.43 6.93
CA ARG A 677 -17.09 16.96 7.68
C ARG A 677 -16.74 16.53 9.12
N SER A 678 -15.92 17.34 9.80
CA SER A 678 -15.33 17.02 11.10
C SER A 678 -16.38 16.50 12.10
N TRP A 679 -16.18 15.29 12.62
CA TRP A 679 -17.03 14.64 13.63
C TRP A 679 -18.47 14.31 13.17
N GLN A 680 -18.73 14.29 11.85
CA GLN A 680 -20.06 14.11 11.24
C GLN A 680 -20.19 12.82 10.41
N ASP A 681 -19.14 11.99 10.31
CA ASP A 681 -19.11 10.71 9.58
C ASP A 681 -18.87 9.50 10.51
N GLY A 682 -19.35 8.33 10.11
CA GLY A 682 -19.28 7.08 10.89
C GLY A 682 -19.00 5.83 10.04
N PRO A 683 -19.11 4.62 10.63
CA PRO A 683 -18.73 3.37 9.97
C PRO A 683 -19.41 3.09 8.62
N LEU A 684 -20.65 3.54 8.43
CA LEU A 684 -21.35 3.42 7.15
C LEU A 684 -20.72 4.33 6.08
N GLU A 685 -20.39 5.56 6.45
CA GLU A 685 -19.81 6.56 5.56
C GLU A 685 -18.40 6.13 5.10
N TYR A 686 -17.53 5.68 6.03
CA TYR A 686 -16.21 5.15 5.67
C TYR A 686 -16.32 3.89 4.80
N LYS A 687 -17.31 3.01 5.03
CA LYS A 687 -17.52 1.86 4.15
C LYS A 687 -17.81 2.32 2.72
N ARG A 688 -18.79 3.18 2.50
CA ARG A 688 -19.19 3.60 1.15
C ARG A 688 -18.05 4.32 0.41
N LEU A 689 -17.22 5.08 1.12
CA LEU A 689 -16.00 5.69 0.58
C LEU A 689 -14.92 4.64 0.25
N ALA A 690 -14.63 3.73 1.17
CA ALA A 690 -13.63 2.67 0.99
C ALA A 690 -13.99 1.73 -0.17
N ASP A 691 -15.26 1.31 -0.26
CA ASP A 691 -15.78 0.51 -1.37
C ASP A 691 -15.57 1.18 -2.73
N THR A 692 -15.76 2.50 -2.81
CA THR A 692 -15.51 3.26 -4.04
C THR A 692 -14.03 3.23 -4.39
N ALA A 693 -13.14 3.43 -3.41
CA ALA A 693 -11.69 3.40 -3.62
C ALA A 693 -11.15 1.99 -3.92
N PHE A 694 -11.72 0.94 -3.31
CA PHE A 694 -11.41 -0.46 -3.63
C PHE A 694 -11.70 -0.75 -5.10
N CYS A 695 -12.82 -0.27 -5.65
CA CYS A 695 -13.15 -0.41 -7.08
C CYS A 695 -12.24 0.40 -8.04
N ASP A 696 -11.53 1.43 -7.56
CA ASP A 696 -10.48 2.13 -8.32
C ASP A 696 -9.09 1.47 -8.19
N GLY A 697 -8.92 0.46 -7.32
CA GLY A 697 -7.67 -0.29 -7.16
C GLY A 697 -7.00 -0.24 -5.78
N LEU A 698 -7.59 0.45 -4.79
CA LEU A 698 -7.04 0.50 -3.44
C LEU A 698 -6.91 -0.91 -2.82
N ASN A 699 -5.81 -1.20 -2.13
CA ASN A 699 -5.68 -2.45 -1.36
C ASN A 699 -4.94 -2.33 -0.01
N ARG A 700 -4.58 -1.10 0.41
CA ARG A 700 -4.16 -0.79 1.79
C ARG A 700 -4.71 0.58 2.19
N ILE A 701 -5.11 0.74 3.45
CA ILE A 701 -5.74 1.97 3.97
C ILE A 701 -4.84 2.59 5.03
N THR A 702 -4.57 3.89 4.89
CA THR A 702 -4.00 4.73 5.93
C THR A 702 -5.01 5.83 6.26
N PHE A 703 -5.70 5.71 7.40
CA PHE A 703 -6.67 6.73 7.84
C PHE A 703 -5.98 8.07 8.09
N HIS A 704 -6.40 9.11 7.36
CA HIS A 704 -6.15 10.49 7.75
C HIS A 704 -7.36 10.99 8.56
N ALA A 705 -7.23 11.31 9.86
CA ALA A 705 -6.07 11.15 10.73
C ALA A 705 -6.47 10.73 12.16
N PHE A 706 -5.57 10.01 12.81
CA PHE A 706 -5.65 9.60 14.21
C PHE A 706 -4.87 10.62 15.05
N ALA A 707 -5.47 11.75 15.39
CA ALA A 707 -4.76 12.75 16.20
C ALA A 707 -4.46 12.22 17.61
N HIS A 708 -3.22 12.35 18.07
CA HIS A 708 -2.79 11.97 19.42
C HIS A 708 -3.47 12.85 20.46
N ALA A 709 -4.20 12.25 21.42
CA ALA A 709 -5.06 12.97 22.34
C ALA A 709 -4.71 12.73 23.83
N PRO A 710 -3.70 13.45 24.36
CA PRO A 710 -3.36 13.42 25.79
C PRO A 710 -4.60 13.65 26.67
N PRO A 711 -4.74 12.96 27.83
CA PRO A 711 -5.94 13.08 28.68
C PRO A 711 -6.30 14.51 29.09
N ARG A 712 -5.31 15.41 29.25
CA ARG A 712 -5.54 16.84 29.51
C ARG A 712 -6.25 17.57 28.36
N GLY A 713 -6.12 17.08 27.12
CA GLY A 713 -6.83 17.58 25.94
C GLY A 713 -8.34 17.33 25.99
N GLY A 714 -8.84 16.49 26.90
CA GLY A 714 -10.27 16.19 27.04
C GLY A 714 -10.85 15.41 25.86
N VAL A 715 -12.17 15.50 25.67
CA VAL A 715 -12.90 14.82 24.58
C VAL A 715 -13.65 15.83 23.72
N PRO A 716 -13.75 15.65 22.39
CA PRO A 716 -12.96 14.70 21.61
C PRO A 716 -11.45 15.01 21.65
N GLY A 717 -11.07 16.26 21.89
CA GLY A 717 -9.74 16.66 22.35
C GLY A 717 -8.83 17.25 21.28
N HIS A 718 -7.64 16.64 21.11
CA HIS A 718 -6.72 17.01 20.04
C HIS A 718 -7.23 16.49 18.70
N MET A 719 -7.02 17.27 17.65
CA MET A 719 -7.47 17.00 16.29
C MET A 719 -6.55 17.66 15.28
N TYR A 720 -6.44 17.11 14.08
CA TYR A 720 -5.88 17.84 12.95
C TYR A 720 -6.91 18.84 12.39
N HIS A 721 -6.49 19.71 11.47
CA HIS A 721 -7.32 20.82 11.01
C HIS A 721 -8.31 20.39 9.90
N ALA A 722 -7.91 19.42 9.08
CA ALA A 722 -8.77 18.57 8.28
C ALA A 722 -9.08 17.29 9.09
N GLY A 723 -10.25 16.70 8.85
CA GLY A 723 -10.59 15.36 9.30
C GLY A 723 -10.18 14.31 8.25
N GLU A 724 -10.55 13.04 8.42
CA GLU A 724 -11.37 12.54 9.53
C GLU A 724 -10.63 12.61 10.87
N HIS A 725 -11.36 12.55 11.99
CA HIS A 725 -10.79 12.56 13.35
C HIS A 725 -10.93 11.19 14.01
N PHE A 726 -10.37 10.17 13.35
CA PHE A 726 -10.49 8.77 13.75
C PHE A 726 -9.43 8.39 14.80
N ASN A 727 -9.71 8.66 16.08
CA ASN A 727 -8.84 8.29 17.21
C ASN A 727 -9.60 7.59 18.36
N VAL A 728 -8.92 7.21 19.44
CA VAL A 728 -9.52 6.53 20.62
C VAL A 728 -10.65 7.31 21.31
N ASN A 729 -10.86 8.58 20.98
CA ASN A 729 -11.90 9.42 21.54
C ASN A 729 -13.14 9.54 20.65
N VAL A 730 -13.21 8.94 19.44
CA VAL A 730 -14.51 8.87 18.72
C VAL A 730 -15.51 8.09 19.57
N THR A 731 -16.74 8.60 19.68
CA THR A 731 -17.83 8.02 20.48
C THR A 731 -18.02 6.51 20.28
N TRP A 732 -17.90 6.05 19.04
CA TRP A 732 -18.08 4.67 18.60
C TRP A 732 -16.79 3.82 18.60
N TRP A 733 -15.65 4.34 19.08
CA TRP A 733 -14.37 3.61 19.14
C TRP A 733 -14.48 2.23 19.83
N PRO A 734 -15.20 2.07 20.97
CA PRO A 734 -15.37 0.75 21.59
C PRO A 734 -15.95 -0.30 20.63
N LYS A 735 -16.81 0.15 19.69
CA LYS A 735 -17.57 -0.66 18.74
C LYS A 735 -16.95 -0.66 17.32
N ALA A 736 -15.73 -0.16 17.12
CA ALA A 736 -15.10 0.01 15.80
C ALA A 736 -14.56 -1.28 15.13
N ALA A 737 -14.36 -2.36 15.90
CA ALA A 737 -13.70 -3.59 15.43
C ALA A 737 -14.34 -4.26 14.18
N PRO A 738 -15.68 -4.26 13.97
CA PRO A 738 -16.27 -4.85 12.76
C PRO A 738 -15.90 -4.10 11.47
N LEU A 739 -15.86 -2.76 11.49
CA LEU A 739 -15.43 -1.93 10.36
C LEU A 739 -13.97 -2.23 10.01
N LEU A 740 -13.09 -2.24 11.02
CA LEU A 740 -11.66 -2.48 10.81
C LEU A 740 -11.39 -3.92 10.35
N SER A 741 -12.19 -4.88 10.82
CA SER A 741 -12.19 -6.25 10.31
C SER A 741 -12.63 -6.29 8.84
N TYR A 742 -13.74 -5.64 8.48
CA TYR A 742 -14.22 -5.52 7.10
C TYR A 742 -13.15 -4.96 6.16
N LEU A 743 -12.57 -3.81 6.50
CA LEU A 743 -11.50 -3.18 5.71
C LEU A 743 -10.30 -4.11 5.56
N SER A 744 -9.91 -4.80 6.64
CA SER A 744 -8.79 -5.77 6.61
C SER A 744 -9.05 -6.98 5.70
N ARG A 745 -10.30 -7.45 5.61
CA ARG A 745 -10.68 -8.57 4.73
C ARG A 745 -10.72 -8.13 3.27
N CYS A 746 -11.21 -6.92 2.98
CA CYS A 746 -11.18 -6.34 1.65
C CYS A 746 -9.74 -6.15 1.16
N CYS A 747 -8.91 -5.45 1.95
CA CYS A 747 -7.49 -5.26 1.66
C CYS A 747 -6.76 -6.60 1.45
N TYR A 748 -7.00 -7.62 2.28
CA TYR A 748 -6.39 -8.94 2.11
C TYR A 748 -6.70 -9.55 0.73
N LEU A 749 -7.97 -9.64 0.32
CA LEU A 749 -8.31 -10.21 -0.99
C LEU A 749 -7.84 -9.32 -2.16
N LEU A 750 -7.87 -8.00 -2.00
CA LEU A 750 -7.40 -7.04 -3.01
C LEU A 750 -5.86 -6.98 -3.13
N GLN A 751 -5.12 -7.70 -2.29
CA GLN A 751 -3.67 -7.92 -2.39
C GLN A 751 -3.28 -9.25 -3.05
N GLN A 752 -4.24 -10.16 -3.34
CA GLN A 752 -3.95 -11.47 -3.95
C GLN A 752 -3.88 -11.36 -5.48
N GLY A 753 -3.00 -12.14 -6.11
CA GLY A 753 -2.89 -12.20 -7.57
C GLY A 753 -2.50 -10.88 -8.24
N LEU A 754 -2.71 -10.83 -9.56
CA LEU A 754 -2.53 -9.66 -10.41
C LEU A 754 -3.88 -8.92 -10.61
N PRO A 755 -3.87 -7.61 -10.93
CA PRO A 755 -5.05 -6.93 -11.45
C PRO A 755 -5.49 -7.51 -12.80
N VAL A 756 -6.76 -7.32 -13.17
CA VAL A 756 -7.27 -7.60 -14.52
C VAL A 756 -7.78 -6.31 -15.14
N ALA A 757 -7.13 -5.88 -16.23
CA ALA A 757 -7.48 -4.70 -17.00
C ALA A 757 -7.25 -5.01 -18.49
N ASP A 758 -8.26 -4.79 -19.35
CA ASP A 758 -8.17 -5.18 -20.77
C ASP A 758 -7.47 -4.13 -21.64
N VAL A 759 -7.31 -2.91 -21.12
CA VAL A 759 -6.84 -1.73 -21.86
C VAL A 759 -5.74 -1.02 -21.08
N CYS A 760 -4.69 -0.60 -21.78
CA CYS A 760 -3.76 0.42 -21.28
C CYS A 760 -3.91 1.72 -22.07
N PHE A 761 -4.06 2.85 -21.38
CA PHE A 761 -4.12 4.17 -22.00
C PHE A 761 -2.76 4.88 -21.85
N TYR A 762 -2.12 5.21 -22.96
CA TYR A 762 -0.97 6.12 -22.95
C TYR A 762 -1.48 7.57 -22.83
N TYR A 763 -1.00 8.27 -21.82
CA TYR A 763 -1.35 9.66 -21.51
C TYR A 763 -0.39 10.73 -22.11
N GLY A 764 0.63 10.33 -22.88
CA GLY A 764 1.71 11.24 -23.31
C GLY A 764 2.88 11.35 -22.32
N ASP A 765 3.77 12.30 -22.57
CA ASP A 765 5.04 12.51 -21.86
C ASP A 765 5.15 13.92 -21.24
N ASP A 766 4.03 14.61 -21.01
CA ASP A 766 4.07 15.85 -20.23
C ASP A 766 4.56 15.60 -18.79
N ALA A 767 5.07 16.64 -18.15
CA ALA A 767 5.38 16.66 -16.73
C ALA A 767 4.85 17.96 -16.09
N PRO A 768 4.04 17.88 -15.01
CA PRO A 768 3.37 16.69 -14.48
C PRO A 768 2.22 16.22 -15.40
N ASN A 769 1.88 14.94 -15.36
CA ASN A 769 0.78 14.33 -16.13
C ASN A 769 -0.10 13.45 -15.21
N LEU A 770 -1.30 13.93 -14.87
CA LEU A 770 -2.15 13.34 -13.84
C LEU A 770 -3.18 12.36 -14.42
N VAL A 771 -3.44 11.27 -13.71
CA VAL A 771 -4.54 10.32 -14.00
C VAL A 771 -5.86 10.87 -13.45
N ALA A 772 -6.90 10.90 -14.27
CA ALA A 772 -8.24 11.29 -13.84
C ALA A 772 -8.96 10.13 -13.12
N THR A 773 -9.65 10.42 -12.02
CA THR A 773 -10.53 9.44 -11.36
C THR A 773 -11.76 9.08 -12.20
N ARG A 774 -12.27 7.86 -12.02
CA ARG A 774 -13.55 7.38 -12.56
C ARG A 774 -14.75 7.93 -11.78
N ARG A 775 -14.61 8.22 -10.48
CA ARG A 775 -15.70 8.54 -9.53
C ARG A 775 -15.18 9.29 -8.30
N ILE A 776 -15.99 10.18 -7.71
CA ILE A 776 -15.64 10.94 -6.50
C ILE A 776 -16.61 10.57 -5.38
N GLY A 777 -16.32 9.45 -4.71
CA GLY A 777 -17.18 8.89 -3.67
C GLY A 777 -18.49 8.26 -4.18
N PRO A 778 -19.29 7.68 -3.27
CA PRO A 778 -20.36 6.73 -3.60
C PRO A 778 -21.58 7.36 -4.27
N ASP A 779 -21.97 8.58 -3.86
CA ASP A 779 -23.15 9.29 -4.38
C ASP A 779 -22.88 10.04 -5.69
N ALA A 780 -21.63 10.05 -6.18
CA ALA A 780 -21.27 10.64 -7.45
C ALA A 780 -21.59 9.71 -8.62
N LYS A 781 -22.08 10.30 -9.72
CA LYS A 781 -22.05 9.64 -11.04
C LYS A 781 -20.60 9.41 -11.45
N ARG A 782 -20.35 8.35 -12.24
CA ARG A 782 -19.07 8.16 -12.94
C ARG A 782 -18.80 9.39 -13.82
N LEU A 783 -17.56 9.86 -13.83
CA LEU A 783 -17.15 11.01 -14.64
C LEU A 783 -17.01 10.61 -16.12
N ASP A 784 -17.15 11.58 -17.02
CA ASP A 784 -16.75 11.41 -18.44
C ASP A 784 -15.22 11.28 -18.60
N GLY A 785 -14.47 11.70 -17.58
CA GLY A 785 -13.01 11.71 -17.58
C GLY A 785 -12.42 12.58 -18.69
N ALA A 786 -13.15 13.56 -19.24
CA ALA A 786 -12.66 14.46 -20.29
C ALA A 786 -11.70 15.53 -19.73
N THR A 787 -11.87 15.90 -18.46
CA THR A 787 -10.90 16.70 -17.69
C THR A 787 -10.51 15.98 -16.40
N CYS A 788 -9.30 16.23 -15.91
CA CYS A 788 -8.87 15.81 -14.58
C CYS A 788 -9.64 16.64 -13.54
N ALA A 789 -10.53 15.99 -12.78
CA ALA A 789 -11.39 16.68 -11.81
C ALA A 789 -10.62 17.51 -10.78
N HIS A 790 -9.42 17.07 -10.39
CA HIS A 790 -8.56 17.78 -9.44
C HIS A 790 -8.19 19.19 -9.93
N CYS A 791 -7.67 19.31 -11.17
CA CYS A 791 -7.02 20.53 -11.66
C CYS A 791 -7.65 21.17 -12.90
N GLY A 792 -8.73 20.60 -13.43
CA GLY A 792 -9.49 21.10 -14.60
C GLY A 792 -8.77 21.00 -15.95
N ARG A 793 -7.54 20.46 -16.00
CA ARG A 793 -6.81 20.22 -17.26
C ARG A 793 -7.52 19.15 -18.10
N PRO A 794 -7.44 19.19 -19.44
CA PRO A 794 -7.85 18.08 -20.29
C PRO A 794 -7.17 16.78 -19.86
N ASN A 795 -7.93 15.69 -19.79
CA ASN A 795 -7.36 14.37 -19.56
C ASN A 795 -6.88 13.82 -20.92
N PRO A 796 -5.60 13.45 -21.08
CA PRO A 796 -5.12 12.78 -22.29
C PRO A 796 -5.64 11.33 -22.42
N ALA A 797 -6.03 10.69 -21.32
CA ALA A 797 -6.50 9.30 -21.22
C ALA A 797 -7.98 9.19 -20.75
N PRO A 798 -8.96 9.76 -21.47
CA PRO A 798 -10.38 9.61 -21.14
C PRO A 798 -10.86 8.18 -21.40
N ALA A 799 -11.50 7.57 -20.41
CA ALA A 799 -11.96 6.18 -20.46
C ALA A 799 -13.48 6.02 -20.72
N HIS A 800 -14.23 7.10 -21.02
CA HIS A 800 -15.69 6.99 -21.19
C HIS A 800 -16.09 6.12 -22.40
N ALA A 801 -15.32 6.14 -23.49
CA ALA A 801 -15.57 5.30 -24.66
C ALA A 801 -15.41 3.79 -24.38
N LEU A 802 -14.60 3.43 -23.37
CA LEU A 802 -14.53 2.07 -22.85
C LEU A 802 -15.80 1.69 -22.07
N GLY A 803 -16.41 2.62 -21.35
CA GLY A 803 -17.72 2.46 -20.68
C GLY A 803 -17.69 1.62 -19.40
N THR A 804 -18.78 0.89 -19.14
CA THR A 804 -18.96 0.02 -17.97
C THR A 804 -18.59 -1.44 -18.25
N GLY A 805 -18.15 -2.17 -17.23
CA GLY A 805 -17.86 -3.61 -17.35
C GLY A 805 -16.51 -3.97 -17.96
N TYR A 806 -15.62 -2.99 -18.13
CA TYR A 806 -14.18 -3.19 -18.34
C TYR A 806 -13.42 -2.36 -17.31
N ASP A 807 -12.17 -2.72 -17.04
CA ASP A 807 -11.20 -1.88 -16.33
C ASP A 807 -9.92 -1.69 -17.16
N TYR A 808 -9.13 -0.69 -16.78
CA TYR A 808 -7.99 -0.18 -17.53
C TYR A 808 -6.88 0.30 -16.59
N ASP A 809 -5.65 0.40 -17.09
CA ASP A 809 -4.57 1.16 -16.46
C ASP A 809 -4.14 2.34 -17.33
N VAL A 810 -3.51 3.35 -16.73
CA VAL A 810 -2.75 4.36 -17.46
C VAL A 810 -1.26 3.97 -17.48
N ILE A 811 -0.61 4.11 -18.64
CA ILE A 811 0.78 3.70 -18.87
C ILE A 811 1.63 4.86 -19.38
N ASN A 812 2.91 4.89 -18.98
CA ASN A 812 3.84 5.98 -19.27
C ASN A 812 4.94 5.61 -20.28
N SER A 813 5.70 6.62 -20.70
CA SER A 813 6.78 6.51 -21.68
C SER A 813 7.94 5.60 -21.23
N ASP A 814 8.20 5.50 -19.93
CA ASP A 814 9.23 4.61 -19.38
C ASP A 814 8.81 3.13 -19.53
N VAL A 815 7.62 2.78 -19.05
CA VAL A 815 7.12 1.40 -19.11
C VAL A 815 6.92 0.94 -20.56
N ILE A 816 6.34 1.78 -21.44
CA ILE A 816 6.21 1.43 -22.87
C ILE A 816 7.57 1.07 -23.45
N ARG A 817 8.58 1.95 -23.30
CA ARG A 817 9.92 1.76 -23.89
C ARG A 817 10.65 0.56 -23.28
N ASN A 818 10.69 0.49 -21.96
CA ASN A 818 11.66 -0.32 -21.22
C ASN A 818 11.09 -1.62 -20.64
N ARG A 819 9.77 -1.83 -20.66
CA ARG A 819 9.11 -2.98 -20.00
C ARG A 819 8.01 -3.66 -20.82
N LEU A 820 7.29 -2.93 -21.67
CA LEU A 820 6.17 -3.46 -22.42
C LEU A 820 6.66 -4.31 -23.60
N GLU A 821 6.11 -5.52 -23.74
CA GLU A 821 6.35 -6.43 -24.85
C GLU A 821 5.03 -6.87 -25.48
N PHE A 822 5.05 -7.37 -26.72
CA PHE A 822 3.89 -8.07 -27.29
C PHE A 822 4.22 -9.56 -27.36
N LYS A 823 3.50 -10.37 -26.57
CA LYS A 823 3.79 -11.78 -26.33
C LYS A 823 2.50 -12.55 -26.11
N ASP A 824 2.43 -13.78 -26.62
CA ASP A 824 1.31 -14.71 -26.42
C ASP A 824 -0.08 -14.13 -26.77
N GLY A 825 -0.13 -13.16 -27.69
CA GLY A 825 -1.34 -12.49 -28.16
C GLY A 825 -1.71 -11.19 -27.43
N VAL A 826 -0.97 -10.80 -26.39
CA VAL A 826 -1.26 -9.63 -25.53
C VAL A 826 -0.07 -8.69 -25.40
N LEU A 827 -0.34 -7.44 -25.00
CA LEU A 827 0.66 -6.51 -24.51
C LEU A 827 0.99 -6.86 -23.06
N ALA A 828 2.17 -7.39 -22.79
CA ALA A 828 2.55 -7.94 -21.50
C ALA A 828 3.67 -7.15 -20.82
N LEU A 829 3.66 -7.16 -19.48
CA LEU A 829 4.71 -6.65 -18.61
C LEU A 829 5.47 -7.80 -17.94
N PRO A 830 6.73 -7.61 -17.47
CA PRO A 830 7.60 -8.72 -17.04
C PRO A 830 7.07 -9.53 -15.84
N HIS A 831 6.20 -8.93 -15.02
CA HIS A 831 5.54 -9.54 -13.86
C HIS A 831 4.15 -10.13 -14.16
N GLY A 832 3.73 -10.18 -15.43
CA GLY A 832 2.54 -10.91 -15.89
C GLY A 832 1.25 -10.08 -16.01
N VAL A 833 1.25 -8.80 -15.64
CA VAL A 833 0.13 -7.89 -15.99
C VAL A 833 0.11 -7.72 -17.51
N SER A 834 -1.08 -7.79 -18.12
CA SER A 834 -1.23 -7.73 -19.57
C SER A 834 -2.54 -7.11 -20.03
N TYR A 835 -2.51 -6.51 -21.21
CA TYR A 835 -3.60 -5.76 -21.84
C TYR A 835 -3.84 -6.28 -23.26
N ALA A 836 -5.08 -6.17 -23.75
CA ALA A 836 -5.41 -6.58 -25.12
C ALA A 836 -5.08 -5.47 -26.15
N VAL A 837 -5.20 -4.20 -25.76
CA VAL A 837 -5.01 -3.04 -26.64
C VAL A 837 -4.32 -1.87 -25.93
N LEU A 838 -3.66 -1.02 -26.70
CA LEU A 838 -3.11 0.27 -26.24
C LEU A 838 -3.83 1.43 -26.92
N VAL A 839 -4.31 2.39 -26.12
CA VAL A 839 -4.99 3.60 -26.59
C VAL A 839 -4.09 4.81 -26.43
N LEU A 840 -3.92 5.60 -27.49
CA LEU A 840 -3.10 6.81 -27.55
C LEU A 840 -3.87 8.07 -27.13
N PRO A 841 -3.19 9.15 -26.72
CA PRO A 841 -3.81 10.43 -26.40
C PRO A 841 -4.19 11.20 -27.67
N GLU A 842 -5.13 12.15 -27.55
CA GLU A 842 -5.61 12.95 -28.68
C GLU A 842 -4.63 14.10 -28.99
N ARG A 843 -3.46 13.76 -29.54
CA ARG A 843 -2.31 14.66 -29.70
C ARG A 843 -1.60 14.47 -31.04
N ALA A 844 -1.04 15.57 -31.55
CA ALA A 844 -0.18 15.58 -32.72
C ALA A 844 1.30 15.32 -32.38
N ASP A 845 1.68 15.45 -31.11
CA ASP A 845 3.03 15.32 -30.58
C ASP A 845 3.23 14.00 -29.82
N MET A 846 4.35 13.31 -30.09
CA MET A 846 4.75 12.07 -29.43
C MET A 846 6.28 11.88 -29.52
N PRO A 847 6.97 11.48 -28.44
CA PRO A 847 8.41 11.18 -28.48
C PRO A 847 8.72 10.07 -29.47
N ARG A 848 9.68 10.29 -30.38
CA ARG A 848 10.17 9.28 -31.31
C ARG A 848 10.53 7.95 -30.62
N PRO A 849 11.24 7.90 -29.47
CA PRO A 849 11.57 6.63 -28.83
C PRO A 849 10.36 5.84 -28.29
N VAL A 850 9.23 6.51 -28.04
CA VAL A 850 7.95 5.83 -27.72
C VAL A 850 7.32 5.31 -29.01
N LEU A 851 7.28 6.13 -30.06
CA LEU A 851 6.71 5.77 -31.36
C LEU A 851 7.47 4.61 -32.06
N GLU A 852 8.80 4.57 -31.95
CA GLU A 852 9.65 3.47 -32.43
C GLU A 852 9.34 2.15 -31.72
N LYS A 853 9.05 2.20 -30.41
CA LYS A 853 8.65 1.04 -29.63
C LYS A 853 7.22 0.59 -29.96
N LEU A 854 6.29 1.54 -30.14
CA LEU A 854 4.94 1.25 -30.60
C LEU A 854 4.95 0.61 -32.00
N GLU A 855 5.84 1.06 -32.90
CA GLU A 855 6.06 0.40 -34.19
C GLU A 855 6.46 -1.07 -33.99
N GLN A 856 7.47 -1.36 -33.17
CA GLN A 856 7.91 -2.74 -32.87
C GLN A 856 6.77 -3.62 -32.32
N LEU A 857 5.95 -3.07 -31.40
CA LEU A 857 4.82 -3.79 -30.81
C LEU A 857 3.73 -4.10 -31.84
N VAL A 858 3.39 -3.15 -32.72
CA VAL A 858 2.42 -3.36 -33.82
C VAL A 858 2.95 -4.38 -34.82
N TRP A 859 4.22 -4.29 -35.25
CA TRP A 859 4.81 -5.31 -36.15
C TRP A 859 4.76 -6.72 -35.55
N ALA A 860 4.95 -6.85 -34.23
CA ALA A 860 4.88 -8.12 -33.51
C ALA A 860 3.45 -8.68 -33.36
N GLY A 861 2.42 -7.82 -33.34
CA GLY A 861 1.00 -8.22 -33.33
C GLY A 861 0.04 -7.32 -32.55
N ALA A 862 0.52 -6.25 -31.89
CA ALA A 862 -0.33 -5.41 -31.07
C ALA A 862 -1.43 -4.67 -31.85
N THR A 863 -2.56 -4.44 -31.18
CA THR A 863 -3.60 -3.51 -31.64
C THR A 863 -3.43 -2.16 -30.92
N LEU A 864 -3.20 -1.12 -31.71
CA LEU A 864 -3.02 0.26 -31.30
C LEU A 864 -4.26 1.08 -31.71
N LEU A 865 -4.74 1.99 -30.86
CA LEU A 865 -5.86 2.88 -31.19
C LEU A 865 -5.50 4.36 -30.96
N GLY A 866 -5.84 5.21 -31.92
CA GLY A 866 -5.80 6.67 -31.81
C GLY A 866 -5.12 7.40 -32.97
N PRO A 867 -5.03 8.73 -32.88
CA PRO A 867 -4.66 9.60 -33.99
C PRO A 867 -3.19 9.47 -34.38
N ARG A 868 -2.89 9.93 -35.59
CA ARG A 868 -1.54 9.95 -36.16
C ARG A 868 -0.70 11.08 -35.54
N PRO A 869 0.45 10.79 -34.90
CA PRO A 869 1.41 11.83 -34.53
C PRO A 869 2.11 12.40 -35.77
N SER A 870 2.44 13.70 -35.73
CA SER A 870 3.09 14.43 -36.82
C SER A 870 4.37 15.16 -36.40
N ARG A 871 4.75 15.11 -35.12
CA ARG A 871 5.95 15.76 -34.57
C ARG A 871 6.42 15.14 -33.26
N ASP A 872 7.68 15.37 -32.89
CA ASP A 872 8.23 15.07 -31.57
C ASP A 872 7.84 16.16 -30.54
N THR A 873 8.08 15.90 -29.25
CA THR A 873 7.95 16.85 -28.13
C THR A 873 9.27 17.54 -27.77
N THR A 874 10.42 16.91 -28.05
CA THR A 874 11.75 17.49 -27.73
C THR A 874 12.21 18.53 -28.76
N LEU A 875 13.14 19.40 -28.35
CA LEU A 875 13.88 20.30 -29.25
C LEU A 875 15.12 19.63 -29.87
N ALA A 876 15.58 18.51 -29.31
CA ALA A 876 16.72 17.77 -29.85
C ALA A 876 16.48 17.31 -31.30
N ASP A 877 17.45 17.55 -32.19
CA ASP A 877 17.38 17.27 -33.63
C ASP A 877 16.19 17.94 -34.36
N TYR A 878 15.57 18.99 -33.80
CA TYR A 878 14.51 19.74 -34.47
C TYR A 878 15.06 20.56 -35.66
N PRO A 879 14.39 20.58 -36.85
CA PRO A 879 13.09 19.97 -37.17
C PRO A 879 13.15 18.50 -37.65
N ARG A 880 14.34 17.92 -37.81
CA ARG A 880 14.55 16.57 -38.33
C ARG A 880 13.91 15.47 -37.46
N CYS A 881 13.77 15.68 -36.16
CA CYS A 881 13.02 14.78 -35.27
C CYS A 881 11.55 14.63 -35.70
N ASP A 882 10.93 15.70 -36.24
CA ASP A 882 9.56 15.66 -36.74
C ASP A 882 9.46 14.90 -38.07
N GLU A 883 10.47 15.02 -38.95
CA GLU A 883 10.58 14.18 -40.17
C GLU A 883 10.65 12.69 -39.82
N GLN A 884 11.42 12.34 -38.79
CA GLN A 884 11.56 10.96 -38.29
C GLN A 884 10.22 10.44 -37.73
N VAL A 885 9.52 11.24 -36.92
CA VAL A 885 8.17 10.92 -36.43
C VAL A 885 7.19 10.73 -37.58
N GLN A 886 7.18 11.64 -38.56
CA GLN A 886 6.29 11.56 -39.73
C GLN A 886 6.54 10.31 -40.57
N ALA A 887 7.80 9.90 -40.74
CA ALA A 887 8.18 8.68 -41.46
C ALA A 887 7.78 7.39 -40.73
N ILE A 888 7.84 7.34 -39.39
CA ILE A 888 7.29 6.20 -38.62
C ILE A 888 5.76 6.20 -38.71
N ALA A 889 5.15 7.38 -38.56
CA ALA A 889 3.71 7.55 -38.65
C ALA A 889 3.16 7.21 -40.06
N GLU A 890 3.94 7.36 -41.12
CA GLU A 890 3.58 6.89 -42.47
C GLU A 890 3.63 5.36 -42.60
N ARG A 891 4.60 4.69 -41.95
CA ARG A 891 4.63 3.22 -41.90
C ARG A 891 3.48 2.63 -41.09
N LEU A 892 2.99 3.34 -40.07
CA LEU A 892 1.90 2.91 -39.20
C LEU A 892 0.49 3.31 -39.68
N TRP A 893 0.21 4.60 -39.90
CA TRP A 893 -1.12 5.09 -40.31
C TRP A 893 -1.28 5.15 -41.84
N GLY A 894 -0.23 5.42 -42.61
CA GLY A 894 -0.27 5.50 -44.09
C GLY A 894 0.10 6.87 -44.64
N PRO A 895 -0.13 7.17 -45.92
CA PRO A 895 0.01 8.52 -46.44
C PRO A 895 -0.95 9.48 -45.73
N ALA A 896 -0.60 10.76 -45.64
CA ALA A 896 -1.48 11.75 -45.03
C ALA A 896 -2.63 12.11 -45.98
N GLY A 897 -3.88 12.05 -45.49
CA GLY A 897 -5.04 12.50 -46.26
C GLY A 897 -5.80 11.43 -47.06
N ASP A 898 -5.82 10.16 -46.61
CA ASP A 898 -6.89 9.23 -46.96
C ASP A 898 -8.06 9.41 -45.97
N PRO A 899 -9.18 10.06 -46.36
CA PRO A 899 -10.33 10.26 -45.48
C PRO A 899 -11.26 9.03 -45.37
N GLY A 900 -11.01 7.95 -46.13
CA GLY A 900 -11.77 6.70 -46.08
C GLY A 900 -11.20 5.69 -45.09
N ALA A 901 -9.89 5.68 -44.89
CA ALA A 901 -9.22 4.75 -44.00
C ALA A 901 -9.54 5.02 -42.51
N ARG A 902 -10.05 4.00 -41.81
CA ARG A 902 -10.35 4.03 -40.36
C ARG A 902 -9.40 3.19 -39.51
N GLU A 903 -8.70 2.26 -40.14
CA GLU A 903 -7.69 1.39 -39.54
C GLU A 903 -6.76 0.83 -40.63
N ARG A 904 -5.60 0.34 -40.22
CA ARG A 904 -4.60 -0.27 -41.11
C ARG A 904 -3.86 -1.41 -40.41
N SER A 905 -3.75 -2.55 -41.08
CA SER A 905 -2.90 -3.67 -40.65
C SER A 905 -1.43 -3.40 -40.98
N VAL A 906 -0.52 -3.65 -40.03
CA VAL A 906 0.93 -3.45 -40.19
C VAL A 906 1.67 -4.59 -39.49
N GLY A 907 2.51 -5.31 -40.23
CA GLY A 907 3.13 -6.54 -39.75
C GLY A 907 2.08 -7.59 -39.38
N LYS A 908 2.07 -8.02 -38.12
CA LYS A 908 1.04 -8.92 -37.56
C LYS A 908 -0.10 -8.18 -36.85
N GLY A 909 0.07 -6.89 -36.55
CA GLY A 909 -0.87 -6.09 -35.76
C GLY A 909 -1.66 -5.10 -36.59
N ARG A 910 -2.32 -4.15 -35.92
CA ARG A 910 -3.11 -3.10 -36.57
C ARG A 910 -3.10 -1.78 -35.78
N VAL A 911 -3.30 -0.69 -36.50
CA VAL A 911 -3.54 0.64 -35.96
C VAL A 911 -4.95 1.09 -36.36
N VAL A 912 -5.79 1.40 -35.37
CA VAL A 912 -7.14 1.96 -35.54
C VAL A 912 -7.05 3.46 -35.30
N PHE A 913 -7.55 4.30 -36.21
CA PHE A 913 -7.23 5.73 -36.17
C PHE A 913 -8.14 6.51 -35.21
N ASP A 914 -9.31 5.97 -34.93
CA ASP A 914 -10.28 6.45 -33.95
C ASP A 914 -10.04 5.73 -32.60
N ARG A 915 -9.74 6.51 -31.55
CA ARG A 915 -9.48 5.98 -30.20
C ARG A 915 -10.74 5.50 -29.49
N ASP A 916 -11.90 6.07 -29.80
CA ASP A 916 -13.15 5.83 -29.07
C ASP A 916 -13.83 4.52 -29.53
N ARG A 917 -13.36 3.92 -30.62
CA ARG A 917 -13.68 2.54 -31.02
C ARG A 917 -13.15 1.46 -30.07
N VAL A 918 -12.46 1.80 -28.97
CA VAL A 918 -11.87 0.83 -28.02
C VAL A 918 -12.83 -0.29 -27.59
N ARG A 919 -14.10 0.01 -27.28
CA ARG A 919 -15.11 -1.01 -26.95
C ARG A 919 -15.46 -1.92 -28.13
N GLU A 920 -15.61 -1.35 -29.33
CA GLU A 920 -15.89 -2.09 -30.57
C GLU A 920 -14.75 -3.06 -30.88
N ILE A 921 -13.51 -2.60 -30.73
CA ILE A 921 -12.29 -3.36 -31.04
C ILE A 921 -12.06 -4.50 -30.03
N LEU A 922 -12.35 -4.29 -28.74
CA LEU A 922 -12.37 -5.39 -27.76
C LEU A 922 -13.42 -6.45 -28.14
N GLN A 923 -14.64 -6.04 -28.47
CA GLN A 923 -15.71 -6.96 -28.87
C GLN A 923 -15.36 -7.74 -30.16
N GLN A 924 -14.73 -7.10 -31.15
CA GLN A 924 -14.22 -7.77 -32.35
C GLN A 924 -13.12 -8.80 -32.04
N ASN A 925 -12.28 -8.54 -31.04
CA ASN A 925 -11.27 -9.49 -30.57
C ASN A 925 -11.87 -10.64 -29.73
N GLY A 926 -13.21 -10.72 -29.59
CA GLY A 926 -13.89 -11.70 -28.73
C GLY A 926 -13.88 -11.34 -27.24
N ILE A 927 -13.40 -10.15 -26.89
CA ILE A 927 -13.22 -9.69 -25.51
C ILE A 927 -14.48 -8.92 -25.10
N GLY A 928 -15.48 -9.65 -24.61
CA GLY A 928 -16.67 -9.08 -23.97
C GLY A 928 -16.37 -8.48 -22.59
N PRO A 929 -17.34 -7.77 -21.97
CA PRO A 929 -17.19 -7.19 -20.63
C PRO A 929 -16.74 -8.23 -19.60
N ASP A 930 -15.80 -7.84 -18.74
CA ASP A 930 -15.28 -8.67 -17.65
C ASP A 930 -16.31 -8.87 -16.53
N PHE A 931 -17.12 -7.85 -16.28
CA PHE A 931 -18.31 -7.88 -15.44
C PHE A 931 -19.46 -7.13 -16.10
N ALA A 932 -20.63 -7.74 -16.20
CA ALA A 932 -21.86 -7.10 -16.69
C ALA A 932 -23.04 -7.46 -15.79
N TYR A 933 -24.05 -6.58 -15.70
CA TYR A 933 -25.25 -6.88 -14.90
C TYR A 933 -26.52 -6.25 -15.47
N SER A 934 -27.67 -6.81 -15.11
CA SER A 934 -28.99 -6.23 -15.37
C SER A 934 -29.90 -6.38 -14.15
N SER A 935 -30.75 -5.39 -13.86
CA SER A 935 -31.62 -5.40 -12.67
C SER A 935 -33.05 -5.82 -13.02
N PRO A 936 -33.59 -6.90 -12.41
CA PRO A 936 -35.01 -7.20 -12.47
C PRO A 936 -35.79 -6.25 -11.55
N GLY A 937 -36.19 -5.08 -12.09
CA GLY A 937 -37.00 -4.08 -11.39
C GLY A 937 -36.26 -2.75 -11.18
N LYS A 938 -35.99 -2.38 -9.93
CA LYS A 938 -35.32 -1.11 -9.58
C LYS A 938 -33.87 -1.11 -10.11
N PRO A 939 -33.41 -0.07 -10.83
CA PRO A 939 -32.04 -0.02 -11.35
C PRO A 939 -30.98 0.03 -10.24
N ALA A 940 -30.13 -1.00 -10.17
CA ALA A 940 -28.95 -1.00 -9.33
C ALA A 940 -27.79 -0.21 -9.96
N ASP A 941 -26.98 0.43 -9.12
CA ASP A 941 -25.66 0.95 -9.49
C ASP A 941 -24.60 0.10 -8.77
N LEU A 942 -23.99 -0.82 -9.53
CA LEU A 942 -22.93 -1.68 -9.05
C LEU A 942 -21.59 -1.19 -9.59
N ASP A 943 -20.58 -1.21 -8.73
CA ASP A 943 -19.18 -1.05 -9.09
C ASP A 943 -18.39 -2.31 -8.74
N TYR A 944 -17.27 -2.53 -9.43
CA TYR A 944 -16.47 -3.74 -9.27
C TYR A 944 -14.98 -3.50 -9.51
N ILE A 945 -14.16 -4.42 -9.01
CA ILE A 945 -12.79 -4.64 -9.46
C ILE A 945 -12.50 -6.15 -9.49
N HIS A 946 -11.61 -6.57 -10.39
CA HIS A 946 -11.22 -7.95 -10.58
C HIS A 946 -9.71 -8.14 -10.39
N ARG A 947 -9.35 -9.17 -9.62
CA ARG A 947 -7.97 -9.69 -9.52
C ARG A 947 -7.92 -11.17 -9.90
N ARG A 948 -6.89 -11.55 -10.64
CA ARG A 948 -6.65 -12.91 -11.11
C ARG A 948 -5.38 -13.46 -10.47
N THR A 949 -5.53 -14.53 -9.71
CA THR A 949 -4.42 -15.41 -9.36
C THR A 949 -4.29 -16.46 -10.46
N GLN A 950 -3.28 -17.33 -10.39
CA GLN A 950 -3.14 -18.37 -11.39
C GLN A 950 -4.27 -19.43 -11.31
N ASP A 951 -4.90 -19.72 -10.15
CA ASP A 951 -5.98 -20.73 -10.00
C ASP A 951 -7.37 -20.16 -9.64
N ALA A 952 -7.48 -18.85 -9.38
CA ALA A 952 -8.74 -18.19 -9.05
C ALA A 952 -8.95 -16.83 -9.74
N ASP A 953 -10.21 -16.45 -9.88
CA ASP A 953 -10.65 -15.10 -10.28
C ASP A 953 -11.42 -14.50 -9.10
N ILE A 954 -11.06 -13.30 -8.67
CA ILE A 954 -11.54 -12.64 -7.45
C ILE A 954 -12.20 -11.32 -7.84
N TYR A 955 -13.53 -11.28 -7.85
CA TYR A 955 -14.29 -10.06 -8.10
C TYR A 955 -14.78 -9.46 -6.78
N PHE A 956 -14.41 -8.23 -6.47
CA PHE A 956 -15.15 -7.41 -5.50
C PHE A 956 -16.31 -6.73 -6.23
N VAL A 957 -17.52 -6.81 -5.67
CA VAL A 957 -18.70 -6.12 -6.21
C VAL A 957 -19.38 -5.37 -5.07
N SER A 958 -19.65 -4.07 -5.27
CA SER A 958 -20.32 -3.22 -4.29
C SER A 958 -21.52 -2.47 -4.88
N ASN A 959 -22.58 -2.37 -4.07
CA ASN A 959 -23.75 -1.53 -4.29
C ASN A 959 -23.48 -0.13 -3.72
N THR A 960 -23.45 0.89 -4.58
CA THR A 960 -23.23 2.28 -4.16
C THR A 960 -24.43 2.88 -3.41
N GLN A 961 -25.63 2.34 -3.65
CA GLN A 961 -26.92 2.91 -3.27
C GLN A 961 -27.26 2.63 -1.79
N LEU A 962 -28.14 3.44 -1.22
CA LEU A 962 -28.74 3.20 0.11
C LEU A 962 -30.07 2.42 0.02
N ASP A 963 -30.16 1.53 -0.97
CA ASP A 963 -31.31 0.69 -1.30
C ASP A 963 -30.88 -0.77 -1.53
N ASP A 964 -31.82 -1.72 -1.41
CA ASP A 964 -31.62 -3.11 -1.87
C ASP A 964 -31.35 -3.14 -3.38
N ALA A 965 -30.21 -3.70 -3.79
CA ALA A 965 -29.85 -3.92 -5.18
C ALA A 965 -29.99 -5.41 -5.53
N VAL A 966 -30.85 -5.72 -6.52
CA VAL A 966 -30.94 -7.05 -7.13
C VAL A 966 -30.45 -6.94 -8.57
N ALA A 967 -29.56 -7.85 -8.97
CA ALA A 967 -29.03 -7.90 -10.32
C ALA A 967 -28.62 -9.31 -10.76
N ASP A 968 -28.96 -9.66 -12.00
CA ASP A 968 -28.41 -10.81 -12.70
C ASP A 968 -27.03 -10.41 -13.25
N CYS A 969 -25.99 -10.93 -12.62
CA CYS A 969 -24.59 -10.55 -12.82
C CYS A 969 -23.88 -11.63 -13.63
N THR A 970 -23.18 -11.23 -14.69
CA THR A 970 -22.38 -12.09 -15.56
C THR A 970 -20.90 -11.73 -15.41
N PHE A 971 -20.09 -12.73 -15.08
CA PHE A 971 -18.65 -12.63 -14.84
C PHE A 971 -17.91 -13.41 -15.94
N ARG A 972 -16.81 -12.88 -16.46
CA ARG A 972 -16.07 -13.43 -17.60
C ARG A 972 -15.15 -14.61 -17.22
N VAL A 973 -15.74 -15.61 -16.55
CA VAL A 973 -15.10 -16.82 -16.04
C VAL A 973 -16.04 -18.00 -16.30
N ALA A 974 -15.59 -19.03 -17.04
CA ALA A 974 -16.45 -20.16 -17.44
C ALA A 974 -16.05 -21.52 -16.84
N SER A 975 -14.82 -21.66 -16.33
CA SER A 975 -14.21 -22.95 -15.96
C SER A 975 -14.16 -23.25 -14.46
N ARG A 976 -14.51 -22.27 -13.62
CA ARG A 976 -14.30 -22.28 -12.16
C ARG A 976 -15.61 -22.14 -11.38
N ARG A 977 -15.67 -22.65 -10.14
CA ARG A 977 -16.90 -22.57 -9.32
C ARG A 977 -16.97 -21.24 -8.57
N PRO A 978 -18.06 -20.45 -8.67
CA PRO A 978 -18.24 -19.29 -7.81
C PRO A 978 -18.46 -19.66 -6.33
N GLN A 979 -17.93 -18.82 -5.46
CA GLN A 979 -18.15 -18.80 -4.01
C GLN A 979 -18.40 -17.36 -3.56
N PHE A 980 -19.24 -17.20 -2.55
CA PHE A 980 -19.51 -15.92 -1.90
C PHE A 980 -18.66 -15.79 -0.64
N TRP A 981 -17.77 -14.81 -0.63
CA TRP A 981 -16.90 -14.49 0.51
C TRP A 981 -17.37 -13.15 1.09
N HIS A 982 -17.87 -13.17 2.33
CA HIS A 982 -18.55 -12.05 2.97
C HIS A 982 -17.56 -11.25 3.82
N PRO A 983 -17.10 -10.06 3.38
CA PRO A 983 -16.02 -9.33 4.07
C PRO A 983 -16.44 -8.77 5.44
N ASP A 984 -17.72 -8.56 5.72
CA ASP A 984 -18.22 -8.08 7.01
C ASP A 984 -18.25 -9.19 8.08
N THR A 985 -18.78 -10.37 7.76
CA THR A 985 -18.84 -11.51 8.68
C THR A 985 -17.55 -12.34 8.70
N GLY A 986 -16.86 -12.48 7.57
CA GLY A 986 -15.79 -13.46 7.35
C GLY A 986 -16.30 -14.84 6.92
N GLU A 987 -17.59 -14.94 6.59
CA GLU A 987 -18.22 -16.17 6.10
C GLU A 987 -17.84 -16.47 4.64
N ILE A 988 -17.82 -17.75 4.30
CA ILE A 988 -17.55 -18.25 2.94
C ILE A 988 -18.62 -19.30 2.61
N GLN A 989 -19.41 -19.05 1.58
CA GLN A 989 -20.51 -19.91 1.12
C GLN A 989 -20.28 -20.38 -0.34
N PRO A 990 -20.51 -21.65 -0.69
CA PRO A 990 -20.55 -22.08 -2.10
C PRO A 990 -21.74 -21.43 -2.82
N CYS A 991 -21.54 -20.93 -4.04
CA CYS A 991 -22.66 -20.50 -4.88
C CYS A 991 -23.36 -21.74 -5.46
N ALA A 992 -24.57 -22.03 -4.96
CA ALA A 992 -25.33 -23.23 -5.34
C ALA A 992 -26.07 -23.11 -6.69
N ALA A 993 -26.41 -21.89 -7.12
CA ALA A 993 -27.19 -21.62 -8.32
C ALA A 993 -26.50 -20.58 -9.21
N TYR A 994 -25.95 -21.05 -10.34
CA TYR A 994 -25.35 -20.24 -11.39
C TYR A 994 -25.52 -20.93 -12.76
N GLU A 995 -25.54 -20.12 -13.81
CA GLU A 995 -25.70 -20.52 -15.21
C GLU A 995 -24.37 -20.34 -15.95
N ARG A 996 -23.92 -21.32 -16.74
CA ARG A 996 -22.85 -21.09 -17.72
C ARG A 996 -23.47 -20.49 -18.99
N VAL A 997 -22.95 -19.36 -19.44
CA VAL A 997 -23.42 -18.61 -20.61
C VAL A 997 -22.26 -18.37 -21.58
N PRO A 998 -22.49 -18.04 -22.86
CA PRO A 998 -21.40 -17.80 -23.81
C PRO A 998 -20.39 -16.73 -23.35
N GLU A 999 -20.84 -15.77 -22.55
CA GLU A 999 -20.05 -14.68 -22.00
C GLU A 999 -19.29 -15.04 -20.70
N GLY A 1000 -19.54 -16.20 -20.09
CA GLY A 1000 -18.92 -16.64 -18.83
C GLY A 1000 -19.88 -17.34 -17.87
N THR A 1001 -19.93 -16.89 -16.61
CA THR A 1001 -20.84 -17.41 -15.58
C THR A 1001 -21.82 -16.32 -15.15
N ARG A 1002 -23.11 -16.61 -15.21
CA ARG A 1002 -24.19 -15.74 -14.72
C ARG A 1002 -24.74 -16.25 -13.38
N LEU A 1003 -24.92 -15.35 -12.42
CA LEU A 1003 -25.56 -15.62 -11.14
C LEU A 1003 -26.32 -14.38 -10.64
N ARG A 1004 -27.33 -14.58 -9.79
CA ARG A 1004 -28.09 -13.46 -9.21
C ARG A 1004 -27.45 -13.00 -7.91
N LEU A 1005 -27.10 -11.72 -7.83
CA LEU A 1005 -26.73 -11.05 -6.58
C LEU A 1005 -27.93 -10.30 -6.00
N ARG A 1006 -28.08 -10.37 -4.67
CA ARG A 1006 -28.87 -9.44 -3.86
C ARG A 1006 -27.92 -8.80 -2.86
N LEU A 1007 -27.63 -7.51 -3.04
CA LEU A 1007 -26.80 -6.73 -2.14
C LEU A 1007 -27.69 -5.74 -1.37
N PRO A 1008 -27.59 -5.68 -0.02
CA PRO A 1008 -28.34 -4.70 0.76
C PRO A 1008 -27.88 -3.25 0.50
N PRO A 1009 -28.52 -2.23 1.09
CA PRO A 1009 -28.02 -0.86 1.11
C PRO A 1009 -26.54 -0.80 1.53
N ALA A 1010 -25.69 -0.17 0.71
CA ALA A 1010 -24.23 -0.15 0.85
C ALA A 1010 -23.57 -1.55 1.00
N GLY A 1011 -24.22 -2.60 0.49
CA GLY A 1011 -23.78 -3.98 0.55
C GLY A 1011 -22.68 -4.29 -0.47
N SER A 1012 -21.78 -5.20 -0.11
CA SER A 1012 -20.61 -5.56 -0.94
C SER A 1012 -20.20 -7.00 -0.68
N ILE A 1013 -19.69 -7.68 -1.69
CA ILE A 1013 -19.34 -9.09 -1.64
C ILE A 1013 -18.09 -9.38 -2.46
N PHE A 1014 -17.35 -10.43 -2.11
CA PHE A 1014 -16.38 -11.03 -3.01
C PHE A 1014 -17.00 -12.27 -3.67
N VAL A 1015 -17.00 -12.30 -4.99
CA VAL A 1015 -17.29 -13.50 -5.78
C VAL A 1015 -15.96 -14.11 -6.20
N VAL A 1016 -15.59 -15.21 -5.53
CA VAL A 1016 -14.32 -15.92 -5.76
C VAL A 1016 -14.61 -17.17 -6.58
N PHE A 1017 -14.08 -17.21 -7.80
CA PHE A 1017 -14.17 -18.38 -8.67
C PHE A 1017 -12.93 -19.26 -8.49
N SER A 1018 -13.10 -20.49 -8.01
CA SER A 1018 -11.98 -21.41 -7.77
C SER A 1018 -12.35 -22.89 -8.00
N GLY A 1019 -11.33 -23.73 -8.20
CA GLY A 1019 -11.48 -25.17 -8.46
C GLY A 1019 -12.19 -25.48 -9.78
N ALA A 1020 -12.32 -26.76 -10.13
CA ALA A 1020 -12.98 -27.18 -11.37
C ALA A 1020 -14.52 -27.12 -11.25
N ALA A 1021 -15.18 -26.42 -12.18
CA ALA A 1021 -16.63 -26.46 -12.31
C ALA A 1021 -17.12 -27.85 -12.78
N PRO A 1022 -18.19 -28.41 -12.19
CA PRO A 1022 -18.88 -29.55 -12.76
C PRO A 1022 -19.81 -29.06 -13.88
N ASP A 1023 -20.28 -29.94 -14.76
CA ASP A 1023 -21.26 -29.59 -15.78
C ASP A 1023 -22.67 -29.45 -15.17
N ALA A 1024 -22.85 -28.37 -14.41
CA ALA A 1024 -24.12 -27.96 -13.83
C ALA A 1024 -24.97 -27.25 -14.89
N THR A 1025 -26.04 -27.92 -15.33
CA THR A 1025 -27.07 -27.36 -16.23
C THR A 1025 -28.35 -26.99 -15.48
N ALA A 1026 -28.24 -26.67 -14.19
CA ALA A 1026 -29.35 -26.15 -13.43
C ALA A 1026 -29.62 -24.70 -13.89
N PRO A 1027 -30.87 -24.29 -14.12
CA PRO A 1027 -31.18 -22.87 -14.28
C PRO A 1027 -30.82 -22.11 -12.99
N PRO A 1028 -30.69 -20.78 -13.03
CA PRO A 1028 -30.51 -19.98 -11.83
C PRO A 1028 -31.80 -19.99 -11.00
N VAL A 1029 -31.98 -21.05 -10.22
CA VAL A 1029 -32.99 -21.14 -9.17
C VAL A 1029 -32.73 -19.95 -8.24
N SER A 1030 -33.73 -19.11 -8.04
CA SER A 1030 -33.67 -18.08 -7.00
C SER A 1030 -33.30 -18.75 -5.69
N MET A 1031 -32.39 -18.14 -4.92
CA MET A 1031 -32.46 -18.27 -3.47
C MET A 1031 -33.94 -18.09 -3.10
N GLU A 1032 -34.58 -19.13 -2.54
CA GLU A 1032 -36.02 -19.08 -2.25
C GLU A 1032 -36.32 -17.84 -1.38
N ASP A 1033 -37.55 -17.34 -1.44
CA ASP A 1033 -37.96 -16.15 -0.68
C ASP A 1033 -37.93 -16.41 0.84
N ASP A 1034 -36.72 -16.34 1.40
CA ASP A 1034 -36.42 -16.07 2.82
C ASP A 1034 -36.65 -14.57 3.13
N THR A 1035 -37.19 -13.81 2.16
CA THR A 1035 -37.90 -12.53 2.36
C THR A 1035 -38.97 -12.75 3.44
N PRO A 1036 -38.80 -12.23 4.68
CA PRO A 1036 -39.57 -12.71 5.81
C PRO A 1036 -41.06 -12.37 5.69
N SER A 1037 -41.93 -13.39 5.66
CA SER A 1037 -43.35 -13.23 5.30
C SER A 1037 -44.21 -12.64 6.40
N GLU A 1038 -43.73 -12.65 7.64
CA GLU A 1038 -44.42 -12.09 8.81
C GLU A 1038 -43.43 -11.24 9.62
N ALA A 1039 -43.77 -9.96 9.81
CA ALA A 1039 -43.02 -9.02 10.65
C ALA A 1039 -43.84 -8.69 11.90
N TYR A 1040 -43.27 -8.94 13.08
CA TYR A 1040 -43.83 -8.63 14.39
C TYR A 1040 -43.08 -7.44 14.98
N GLU A 1041 -43.69 -6.25 14.95
CA GLU A 1041 -43.14 -5.07 15.61
C GLU A 1041 -43.25 -5.18 17.12
N ILE A 1042 -42.13 -4.92 17.82
CA ILE A 1042 -42.03 -5.09 19.27
C ILE A 1042 -42.76 -3.93 19.97
N PRO A 1043 -43.96 -4.16 20.59
CA PRO A 1043 -44.94 -3.10 20.79
C PRO A 1043 -44.81 -2.37 22.14
N GLY A 1044 -45.27 -1.12 22.19
CA GLY A 1044 -45.34 -0.30 23.41
C GLY A 1044 -44.00 0.37 23.81
N PRO A 1045 -43.96 1.04 24.97
CA PRO A 1045 -42.88 1.97 25.32
C PRO A 1045 -41.50 1.32 25.51
N TRP A 1046 -40.47 2.11 25.27
CA TRP A 1046 -39.05 1.77 25.43
C TRP A 1046 -38.42 2.60 26.56
N GLU A 1047 -37.70 1.96 27.47
CA GLU A 1047 -36.84 2.68 28.43
C GLU A 1047 -35.54 3.06 27.72
N VAL A 1048 -35.09 4.31 27.86
CA VAL A 1048 -33.79 4.77 27.35
C VAL A 1048 -32.98 5.33 28.52
N ARG A 1049 -31.75 4.84 28.69
CA ARG A 1049 -30.82 5.29 29.74
C ARG A 1049 -29.61 5.98 29.13
N PHE A 1050 -29.15 7.05 29.76
CA PHE A 1050 -27.98 7.83 29.34
C PHE A 1050 -26.89 7.81 30.42
N PRO A 1051 -25.60 7.91 30.06
CA PRO A 1051 -24.51 7.99 31.02
C PRO A 1051 -24.63 9.27 31.88
N PRO A 1052 -24.28 9.20 33.18
CA PRO A 1052 -24.32 10.38 34.05
C PRO A 1052 -23.33 11.45 33.60
N ASN A 1053 -23.62 12.71 33.95
CA ASN A 1053 -22.80 13.90 33.66
C ASN A 1053 -22.66 14.26 32.16
N TRP A 1054 -23.40 13.61 31.26
CA TRP A 1054 -23.36 13.88 29.80
C TRP A 1054 -24.42 14.88 29.30
N GLY A 1055 -25.02 15.64 30.22
CA GLY A 1055 -26.07 16.64 29.95
C GLY A 1055 -27.48 16.08 29.85
N ALA A 1056 -27.64 14.86 29.36
CA ALA A 1056 -28.93 14.14 29.32
C ALA A 1056 -29.40 13.69 30.73
N PRO A 1057 -30.73 13.53 30.95
CA PRO A 1057 -31.26 12.92 32.16
C PRO A 1057 -30.87 11.43 32.26
N PRO A 1058 -30.76 10.83 33.47
CA PRO A 1058 -30.30 9.45 33.63
C PRO A 1058 -31.13 8.41 32.87
N SER A 1059 -32.44 8.64 32.77
CA SER A 1059 -33.36 7.82 31.98
C SER A 1059 -34.60 8.61 31.54
N LEU A 1060 -35.25 8.11 30.48
CA LEU A 1060 -36.58 8.53 30.04
C LEU A 1060 -37.32 7.33 29.42
N VAL A 1061 -38.60 7.52 29.10
CA VAL A 1061 -39.43 6.53 28.41
C VAL A 1061 -39.89 7.12 27.08
N LEU A 1062 -39.83 6.32 26.00
CA LEU A 1062 -40.33 6.67 24.67
C LEU A 1062 -41.50 5.76 24.31
N ASP A 1063 -42.71 6.31 24.21
CA ASP A 1063 -43.88 5.60 23.68
C ASP A 1063 -43.73 5.28 22.17
N LYS A 1064 -42.92 6.07 21.46
CA LYS A 1064 -42.55 5.85 20.07
C LYS A 1064 -41.06 6.15 19.86
N LEU A 1065 -40.38 5.28 19.10
CA LEU A 1065 -39.00 5.50 18.64
C LEU A 1065 -38.92 6.71 17.70
N VAL A 1066 -38.00 7.63 18.00
CA VAL A 1066 -37.77 8.90 17.29
C VAL A 1066 -36.31 9.32 17.43
N SER A 1067 -35.82 10.17 16.52
CA SER A 1067 -34.50 10.79 16.67
C SER A 1067 -34.41 11.60 17.95
N TRP A 1068 -33.32 11.45 18.71
CA TRP A 1068 -33.04 12.25 19.91
C TRP A 1068 -33.08 13.76 19.63
N THR A 1069 -32.70 14.19 18.42
CA THR A 1069 -32.70 15.61 18.01
C THR A 1069 -34.08 16.25 17.87
N ALA A 1070 -35.14 15.45 17.85
CA ALA A 1070 -36.54 15.90 17.83
C ALA A 1070 -37.14 16.03 19.24
N LEU A 1071 -36.46 15.54 20.28
CA LEU A 1071 -36.94 15.64 21.67
C LEU A 1071 -36.68 17.05 22.24
N PRO A 1072 -37.56 17.55 23.14
CA PRO A 1072 -37.47 18.92 23.64
C PRO A 1072 -36.39 19.13 24.70
N ASP A 1073 -35.93 18.07 25.37
CA ASP A 1073 -34.84 18.14 26.36
C ASP A 1073 -33.50 18.39 25.66
N GLU A 1074 -32.84 19.53 25.95
CA GLU A 1074 -31.57 19.89 25.30
C GLU A 1074 -30.40 18.96 25.66
N GLY A 1075 -30.48 18.26 26.79
CA GLY A 1075 -29.51 17.25 27.20
C GLY A 1075 -29.52 16.05 26.25
N VAL A 1076 -30.71 15.51 25.97
CA VAL A 1076 -30.93 14.43 25.00
C VAL A 1076 -30.72 14.92 23.56
N ARG A 1077 -31.24 16.10 23.22
CA ARG A 1077 -31.19 16.68 21.88
C ARG A 1077 -29.78 16.88 21.35
N TYR A 1078 -28.85 17.24 22.24
CA TYR A 1078 -27.42 17.37 21.95
C TYR A 1078 -26.59 16.27 22.62
N PHE A 1079 -27.17 15.10 22.90
CA PHE A 1079 -26.40 13.98 23.42
C PHE A 1079 -25.42 13.45 22.37
N SER A 1080 -24.17 13.18 22.76
CA SER A 1080 -23.21 12.39 21.99
C SER A 1080 -22.52 11.36 22.87
N GLY A 1081 -22.53 10.10 22.44
CA GLY A 1081 -22.05 8.97 23.23
C GLY A 1081 -22.90 7.73 22.95
N THR A 1082 -22.95 6.82 23.93
CA THR A 1082 -23.79 5.61 23.90
C THR A 1082 -24.98 5.76 24.84
N ALA A 1083 -26.19 5.48 24.36
CA ALA A 1083 -27.39 5.37 25.19
C ALA A 1083 -27.99 3.97 25.08
N THR A 1084 -28.48 3.45 26.21
CA THR A 1084 -28.97 2.07 26.31
C THR A 1084 -30.49 2.04 26.27
N TYR A 1085 -31.05 1.55 25.17
CA TYR A 1085 -32.45 1.17 25.08
C TYR A 1085 -32.67 -0.17 25.80
N ARG A 1086 -33.75 -0.28 26.56
CA ARG A 1086 -34.18 -1.49 27.25
C ARG A 1086 -35.65 -1.77 26.94
N LYS A 1087 -35.94 -3.05 26.68
CA LYS A 1087 -37.27 -3.52 26.34
C LYS A 1087 -37.49 -4.92 26.86
N GLU A 1088 -38.57 -5.08 27.61
CA GLU A 1088 -39.18 -6.39 27.79
C GLU A 1088 -40.35 -6.53 26.80
N PHE A 1089 -40.49 -7.71 26.20
CA PHE A 1089 -41.59 -8.02 25.31
C PHE A 1089 -41.96 -9.50 25.41
N GLU A 1090 -43.21 -9.84 25.07
CA GLU A 1090 -43.65 -11.23 24.98
C GLU A 1090 -43.74 -11.65 23.51
N LEU A 1091 -43.12 -12.79 23.15
CA LEU A 1091 -43.31 -13.37 21.83
C LEU A 1091 -44.55 -14.27 21.81
N PRO A 1092 -45.52 -14.04 20.90
CA PRO A 1092 -46.60 -14.99 20.63
C PRO A 1092 -46.09 -16.37 20.23
N ALA A 1093 -46.64 -17.42 20.82
CA ALA A 1093 -46.23 -18.80 20.57
C ALA A 1093 -46.34 -19.23 19.08
N SER A 1094 -47.22 -18.60 18.30
CA SER A 1094 -47.35 -18.80 16.85
C SER A 1094 -46.11 -18.41 16.05
N LEU A 1095 -45.30 -17.47 16.54
CA LEU A 1095 -44.03 -17.07 15.92
C LEU A 1095 -42.85 -17.93 16.39
N HIS A 1096 -42.99 -18.60 17.54
CA HIS A 1096 -42.01 -19.55 18.11
C HIS A 1096 -42.21 -20.98 17.58
N ALA A 1097 -42.72 -21.14 16.36
CA ALA A 1097 -42.93 -22.45 15.75
C ALA A 1097 -41.59 -23.12 15.36
N GLU A 1098 -41.49 -24.44 15.56
CA GLU A 1098 -40.32 -25.22 15.15
C GLU A 1098 -40.06 -25.09 13.64
N GLY A 1099 -38.78 -25.07 13.26
CA GLY A 1099 -38.36 -24.97 11.85
C GLY A 1099 -38.41 -23.56 11.24
N ARG A 1100 -38.87 -22.53 11.95
CA ARG A 1100 -38.71 -21.13 11.51
C ARG A 1100 -37.27 -20.61 11.73
N ARG A 1101 -36.91 -19.59 10.96
CA ARG A 1101 -35.76 -18.70 11.18
C ARG A 1101 -36.32 -17.37 11.69
N LEU A 1102 -35.70 -16.78 12.71
CA LEU A 1102 -36.12 -15.50 13.29
C LEU A 1102 -34.96 -14.51 13.24
N GLU A 1103 -35.19 -13.39 12.57
CA GLU A 1103 -34.26 -12.26 12.48
C GLU A 1103 -34.81 -11.07 13.28
N LEU A 1104 -33.96 -10.40 14.06
CA LEU A 1104 -34.29 -9.14 14.72
C LEU A 1104 -33.73 -7.99 13.88
N ASP A 1105 -34.62 -7.26 13.18
CA ASP A 1105 -34.28 -6.01 12.49
C ASP A 1105 -34.56 -4.82 13.42
N LEU A 1106 -33.56 -3.94 13.55
CA LEU A 1106 -33.68 -2.70 14.31
C LEU A 1106 -34.29 -1.55 13.50
N GLY A 1107 -34.49 -1.73 12.20
CA GLY A 1107 -34.99 -0.71 11.29
C GLY A 1107 -33.95 0.40 11.09
N GLN A 1108 -34.36 1.66 11.23
CA GLN A 1108 -33.46 2.81 11.09
C GLN A 1108 -32.81 3.17 12.43
N LEU A 1109 -31.49 3.40 12.41
CA LEU A 1109 -30.73 3.89 13.56
C LEU A 1109 -29.54 4.75 13.13
N ARG A 1110 -29.04 5.56 14.08
CA ARG A 1110 -27.90 6.46 13.92
C ARG A 1110 -26.96 6.35 15.14
N ASN A 1111 -25.78 5.73 15.04
CA ASN A 1111 -25.11 5.19 13.83
C ASN A 1111 -24.49 3.79 14.01
N VAL A 1112 -24.32 3.32 15.24
CA VAL A 1112 -23.89 1.94 15.54
C VAL A 1112 -24.75 1.40 16.67
N ALA A 1113 -25.16 0.14 16.58
CA ALA A 1113 -25.86 -0.58 17.65
C ALA A 1113 -25.01 -1.75 18.17
N GLU A 1114 -25.04 -2.03 19.46
CA GLU A 1114 -24.67 -3.34 20.01
C GLU A 1114 -25.89 -3.95 20.71
N VAL A 1115 -26.17 -5.21 20.41
CA VAL A 1115 -27.44 -5.85 20.78
C VAL A 1115 -27.20 -7.00 21.74
N THR A 1116 -27.99 -7.06 22.81
CA THR A 1116 -28.04 -8.18 23.76
C THR A 1116 -29.47 -8.65 23.92
N LEU A 1117 -29.70 -9.95 23.75
CA LEU A 1117 -31.01 -10.59 23.90
C LEU A 1117 -30.91 -11.71 24.93
N ASN A 1118 -31.79 -11.69 25.95
CA ASN A 1118 -31.87 -12.70 27.01
C ASN A 1118 -30.50 -12.98 27.68
N GLY A 1119 -29.70 -11.93 27.87
CA GLY A 1119 -28.35 -12.00 28.46
C GLY A 1119 -27.23 -12.46 27.52
N LYS A 1120 -27.49 -12.68 26.23
CA LYS A 1120 -26.49 -13.05 25.21
C LYS A 1120 -26.22 -11.88 24.25
N PRO A 1121 -24.95 -11.48 24.03
CA PRO A 1121 -24.62 -10.51 22.98
C PRO A 1121 -24.82 -11.15 21.59
N LEU A 1122 -25.35 -10.36 20.65
CA LEU A 1122 -25.58 -10.73 19.25
C LEU A 1122 -24.56 -10.07 18.30
N GLY A 1123 -23.66 -9.24 18.85
CA GLY A 1123 -22.65 -8.49 18.11
C GLY A 1123 -23.04 -7.03 17.87
N ILE A 1124 -22.28 -6.40 16.97
CA ILE A 1124 -22.33 -4.97 16.67
C ILE A 1124 -22.85 -4.77 15.25
N LEU A 1125 -23.93 -4.00 15.12
CA LEU A 1125 -24.60 -3.66 13.86
C LEU A 1125 -24.19 -2.24 13.47
N TRP A 1126 -23.35 -2.13 12.45
CA TRP A 1126 -22.59 -0.92 12.09
C TRP A 1126 -22.87 -0.40 10.67
N LYS A 1127 -23.70 -1.13 9.92
CA LYS A 1127 -24.21 -0.79 8.59
C LYS A 1127 -25.58 -1.47 8.37
N PRO A 1128 -26.35 -1.07 7.36
CA PRO A 1128 -27.52 -1.83 6.92
C PRO A 1128 -27.19 -3.26 6.40
N PRO A 1129 -28.18 -4.18 6.44
CA PRO A 1129 -29.37 -4.08 7.28
C PRO A 1129 -28.95 -4.14 8.75
N TYR A 1130 -29.61 -3.37 9.63
CA TYR A 1130 -29.33 -3.40 11.06
C TYR A 1130 -30.04 -4.58 11.72
N ALA A 1131 -29.73 -5.78 11.23
CA ALA A 1131 -30.42 -7.02 11.53
C ALA A 1131 -29.48 -8.13 12.02
N CYS A 1132 -30.00 -9.05 12.82
CA CYS A 1132 -29.23 -10.19 13.36
C CYS A 1132 -30.10 -11.44 13.56
N ASP A 1133 -29.53 -12.62 13.35
CA ASP A 1133 -30.23 -13.89 13.57
C ASP A 1133 -30.39 -14.18 15.07
N VAL A 1134 -31.63 -14.42 15.49
CA VAL A 1134 -32.00 -14.68 16.90
C VAL A 1134 -32.72 -16.03 17.06
N THR A 1135 -32.61 -16.91 16.06
CA THR A 1135 -33.19 -18.25 16.04
C THR A 1135 -32.69 -19.07 17.23
N GLY A 1136 -33.62 -19.54 18.08
CA GLY A 1136 -33.28 -20.28 19.31
C GLY A 1136 -32.70 -19.42 20.45
N LEU A 1137 -32.65 -18.09 20.28
CA LEU A 1137 -32.26 -17.12 21.32
C LEU A 1137 -33.48 -16.38 21.88
N VAL A 1138 -34.47 -16.09 21.03
CA VAL A 1138 -35.83 -15.69 21.46
C VAL A 1138 -36.55 -16.90 22.07
N ARG A 1139 -37.37 -16.63 23.09
CA ARG A 1139 -38.20 -17.59 23.82
C ARG A 1139 -39.68 -17.29 23.58
N SER A 1140 -40.55 -18.30 23.69
CA SER A 1140 -42.00 -18.07 23.86
C SER A 1140 -42.26 -17.34 25.18
N GLY A 1141 -43.17 -16.35 25.17
CA GLY A 1141 -43.40 -15.47 26.32
C GLY A 1141 -42.30 -14.41 26.50
N ARG A 1142 -41.99 -14.04 27.75
CA ARG A 1142 -41.11 -12.90 28.11
C ARG A 1142 -39.67 -13.05 27.61
N ASN A 1143 -39.20 -12.00 26.93
CA ASN A 1143 -37.83 -11.78 26.49
C ASN A 1143 -37.31 -10.43 26.99
N GLU A 1144 -36.01 -10.33 27.26
CA GLU A 1144 -35.30 -9.08 27.58
C GLU A 1144 -34.39 -8.69 26.40
N LEU A 1145 -34.60 -7.51 25.84
CA LEU A 1145 -33.81 -6.94 24.75
C LEU A 1145 -33.16 -5.63 25.22
N MET A 1146 -31.85 -5.54 25.02
CA MET A 1146 -31.04 -4.35 25.31
C MET A 1146 -30.28 -3.96 24.04
N ILE A 1147 -30.37 -2.68 23.66
CA ILE A 1147 -29.72 -2.13 22.47
C ILE A 1147 -28.92 -0.88 22.89
N GLU A 1148 -27.61 -0.94 22.78
CA GLU A 1148 -26.74 0.22 22.97
C GLU A 1148 -26.56 0.95 21.64
N ILE A 1149 -27.18 2.12 21.49
CA ILE A 1149 -26.95 2.98 20.31
C ILE A 1149 -25.85 3.98 20.60
N THR A 1150 -24.85 4.03 19.73
CA THR A 1150 -23.79 5.04 19.71
C THR A 1150 -23.92 5.94 18.48
N ASN A 1151 -23.91 7.26 18.71
CA ASN A 1151 -23.96 8.28 17.66
C ASN A 1151 -22.58 8.96 17.47
N LEU A 1152 -22.54 10.20 16.94
CA LEU A 1152 -21.32 10.96 16.67
C LEU A 1152 -21.21 12.23 17.54
N TRP A 1153 -20.00 12.78 17.67
CA TRP A 1153 -19.72 13.98 18.48
C TRP A 1153 -20.41 15.27 18.00
N ALA A 1154 -20.82 15.36 16.73
CA ALA A 1154 -21.46 16.54 16.15
C ALA A 1154 -22.56 17.17 17.04
N ASN A 1155 -23.43 16.35 17.63
CA ASN A 1155 -24.58 16.84 18.39
C ASN A 1155 -24.16 17.56 19.67
N ARG A 1156 -23.29 16.95 20.48
CA ARG A 1156 -22.76 17.55 21.71
C ARG A 1156 -21.87 18.76 21.43
N LEU A 1157 -21.13 18.77 20.34
CA LEU A 1157 -20.37 19.94 19.88
C LEU A 1157 -21.28 21.13 19.55
N VAL A 1158 -22.42 20.89 18.87
CA VAL A 1158 -23.42 21.92 18.56
C VAL A 1158 -24.16 22.41 19.81
N GLY A 1159 -24.41 21.54 20.78
CA GLY A 1159 -24.96 21.95 22.08
C GLY A 1159 -23.97 22.79 22.89
N ASP A 1160 -22.72 22.33 23.00
CA ASP A 1160 -21.68 22.97 23.80
C ASP A 1160 -21.23 24.32 23.23
N ALA A 1161 -21.30 24.50 21.90
CA ALA A 1161 -21.05 25.80 21.27
C ALA A 1161 -21.97 26.93 21.80
N LYS A 1162 -23.15 26.58 22.36
CA LYS A 1162 -24.11 27.52 22.98
C LYS A 1162 -23.80 27.83 24.45
N LEU A 1163 -22.95 27.03 25.09
CA LEU A 1163 -22.64 27.11 26.51
C LEU A 1163 -21.37 27.92 26.76
N PRO A 1164 -21.23 28.60 27.92
CA PRO A 1164 -19.96 29.16 28.37
C PRO A 1164 -18.96 28.02 28.64
N ARG A 1165 -17.65 28.31 28.55
CA ARG A 1165 -16.58 27.30 28.41
C ARG A 1165 -16.59 26.25 29.52
N GLU A 1166 -16.91 26.67 30.73
CA GLU A 1166 -16.88 25.92 31.99
C GLU A 1166 -18.04 24.93 32.11
N LYS A 1167 -19.07 25.05 31.26
CA LYS A 1167 -20.25 24.18 31.22
C LYS A 1167 -20.24 23.19 30.04
N ARG A 1168 -19.20 23.20 29.21
CA ARG A 1168 -19.07 22.29 28.05
C ARG A 1168 -18.51 20.95 28.51
N VAL A 1169 -19.14 19.86 28.05
CA VAL A 1169 -18.58 18.50 28.19
C VAL A 1169 -17.35 18.36 27.30
N THR A 1170 -17.38 19.01 26.13
CA THR A 1170 -16.35 18.92 25.11
C THR A 1170 -15.22 19.95 25.26
N ARG A 1171 -14.04 19.56 24.79
CA ARG A 1171 -12.83 20.37 24.62
C ARG A 1171 -12.38 20.25 23.17
N MET A 1172 -12.47 21.36 22.44
CA MET A 1172 -12.07 21.47 21.03
C MET A 1172 -10.83 22.35 20.95
N THR A 1173 -9.78 21.83 20.34
CA THR A 1173 -8.47 22.48 20.22
C THR A 1173 -8.27 23.21 18.88
N GLN A 1174 -9.09 22.90 17.87
CA GLN A 1174 -9.11 23.61 16.59
C GLN A 1174 -10.53 24.02 16.17
N LYS A 1175 -10.62 25.14 15.44
CA LYS A 1175 -11.90 25.69 14.97
C LYS A 1175 -12.36 24.98 13.69
N VAL A 1176 -13.39 24.15 13.81
CA VAL A 1176 -14.07 23.48 12.69
C VAL A 1176 -15.57 23.82 12.66
N PRO A 1177 -16.20 23.88 11.47
CA PRO A 1177 -17.64 24.06 11.35
C PRO A 1177 -18.39 22.76 11.67
N VAL A 1178 -19.42 22.85 12.52
CA VAL A 1178 -20.40 21.79 12.76
C VAL A 1178 -21.75 22.22 12.19
N GLY A 1179 -22.34 21.43 11.30
CA GLY A 1179 -23.48 21.85 10.45
C GLY A 1179 -24.84 21.98 11.15
N GLY A 1180 -24.93 21.63 12.42
CA GLY A 1180 -26.19 21.44 13.15
C GLY A 1180 -26.26 20.03 13.76
N PRO A 1181 -27.30 19.73 14.56
CA PRO A 1181 -27.43 18.42 15.19
C PRO A 1181 -27.93 17.39 14.16
N LEU A 1182 -27.18 16.29 14.00
CA LEU A 1182 -27.49 15.17 13.11
C LEU A 1182 -28.55 14.24 13.72
N GLU A 1183 -29.35 13.61 12.87
CA GLU A 1183 -30.24 12.51 13.24
C GLU A 1183 -29.51 11.46 14.10
N SER A 1184 -30.16 10.98 15.17
CA SER A 1184 -29.46 10.26 16.24
C SER A 1184 -30.37 9.32 17.03
N GLY A 1185 -29.87 8.13 17.38
CA GLY A 1185 -30.59 7.16 18.22
C GLY A 1185 -31.20 5.99 17.46
N LEU A 1186 -32.16 5.30 18.07
CA LEU A 1186 -32.96 4.25 17.45
C LEU A 1186 -34.27 4.85 16.97
N LEU A 1187 -34.50 4.83 15.65
CA LEU A 1187 -35.70 5.36 15.01
C LEU A 1187 -36.70 4.23 14.70
N GLY A 1188 -36.21 3.01 14.48
CA GLY A 1188 -37.05 1.83 14.27
C GLY A 1188 -37.66 1.76 12.85
N PRO A 1189 -38.79 1.05 12.69
CA PRO A 1189 -39.41 0.17 13.70
C PRO A 1189 -38.50 -1.01 14.05
N VAL A 1190 -38.56 -1.49 15.30
CA VAL A 1190 -37.83 -2.69 15.73
C VAL A 1190 -38.76 -3.89 15.62
N GLN A 1191 -38.38 -4.86 14.79
CA GLN A 1191 -39.28 -5.94 14.36
C GLN A 1191 -38.57 -7.29 14.40
N LEU A 1192 -39.29 -8.33 14.85
CA LEU A 1192 -38.91 -9.72 14.60
C LEU A 1192 -39.51 -10.18 13.28
N ARG A 1193 -38.66 -10.68 12.40
CA ARG A 1193 -39.00 -11.14 11.06
C ARG A 1193 -38.88 -12.65 10.97
N ALA A 1194 -39.97 -13.31 10.59
CA ALA A 1194 -40.05 -14.75 10.48
C ALA A 1194 -39.85 -15.21 9.02
N ALA A 1195 -38.82 -16.03 8.83
CA ALA A 1195 -38.43 -16.58 7.53
C ALA A 1195 -38.45 -18.12 7.58
N ARG A 1196 -38.53 -18.77 6.42
CA ARG A 1196 -38.63 -20.24 6.32
C ARG A 1196 -37.24 -20.81 6.18
N ARG A 1197 -36.78 -21.63 7.14
CA ARG A 1197 -35.47 -22.29 7.00
C ARG A 1197 -35.38 -22.99 5.64
N PRO A 1198 -34.31 -22.75 4.85
CA PRO A 1198 -34.04 -23.56 3.66
C PRO A 1198 -33.88 -25.03 4.08
N ARG A 1199 -34.27 -25.94 3.18
CA ARG A 1199 -34.30 -27.39 3.40
C ARG A 1199 -32.95 -28.06 3.16
#